data_AF-A0AA39ML97-F1
#
_entry.id   AF-A0AA39ML97-F1
#
_cell.length_a   1.000
_cell.length_b   1.000
_cell.length_c   1.000
_cell.angle_alpha   90.00
_cell.angle_beta   90.00
_cell.angle_gamma   90.00
#
_symmetry.space_group_name_H-M   'P 1'
#
loop_
_entity.id
_entity.type
_entity.pdbx_description
1 polymer ?
#
loop_
_entity_poly.entity_id
_entity_poly.type
_entity_poly.pdbx_seq_one_letter_code
_entity_poly.pdbx_strand_id
1 'polypeptide(L)'
;DEIFDPCYPFGLSATVMDTDSIYLLEDELSLRKTKHVSYGHSWPSLTHYDQLWTRETRWGPYKEFKEISERGGETTIIDDENFRFARLKAFFRSLKGFYTGRSDLTGRSRTRFDFLYARWEILITELDALTATVEPYQDEWVDYLEKKHKYTNYKMTNEELWKSFQERWLLPIRVDYATLMDMAESVRSRISDGVQPKFQKLLLHDLPDELLDAIYRHADLTSAVLLSATCRRMRTISLPFIYTSRDLGLRQSLKSMISRQDADAEVRKEHVIKVLLKASIRALEDAHFLLTRPDITSKLRSINVFNNWSSNAYLYHPDFPPSLFIPAISQAVCAVLRHTINVTSLSMFGFLLQDHIFEAIATLPTLRTLKLTGCLVESFMASPQLVRVQNLAVQVLGEEDLCTWEILTLFPNVVNISFFDTSRSMMELSDSVTLSRFVHLTRLSLGNVAGAIFPDIIHFLHHTTEYHLTHLKLIFTHPVDDANLIVLLDELQPHPMEIFIFDGLLEGKPAIIRHISRCLPGLTSLFLYRRESQRQQKTQVTCSWPLPPFEYAPYFSLFSKLRYFEWNCALNFGVTSWSILVFEGNDNCGPCGAPYKIWKSKDDDPDDDDSKHMLASVFAAYIPSLETVTVGSGRISPLASWSIARSGEGVTIEAIPMSRLYSSVQGIWNPTESGAGIETW
;
A
#
# COMPACT_ATOMS: atom_id res chain seq x y z
N ASP A 1 35.55 -6.28 0.89
CA ASP A 1 35.33 -7.32 -0.15
C ASP A 1 34.28 -8.34 0.26
N GLU A 2 33.11 -7.85 0.69
CA GLU A 2 31.88 -8.63 0.79
C GLU A 2 30.97 -8.11 -0.33
N ILE A 3 30.66 -8.97 -1.29
CA ILE A 3 29.83 -8.65 -2.45
C ILE A 3 28.37 -8.54 -1.98
N PHE A 4 27.88 -7.30 -1.95
CA PHE A 4 26.46 -6.99 -1.96
C PHE A 4 25.86 -7.45 -3.29
N ASP A 5 24.84 -8.30 -3.21
CA ASP A 5 24.04 -8.69 -4.38
C ASP A 5 22.89 -7.67 -4.56
N PRO A 6 22.72 -7.05 -5.74
CA PRO A 6 21.78 -5.95 -5.95
C PRO A 6 20.35 -6.42 -6.22
N CYS A 7 19.42 -5.50 -5.95
CA CYS A 7 17.97 -5.62 -5.98
C CYS A 7 17.35 -6.25 -7.25
N TYR A 8 16.26 -6.99 -7.05
CA TYR A 8 15.17 -7.17 -8.03
C TYR A 8 13.85 -6.63 -7.44
N PRO A 9 12.98 -5.97 -8.23
CA PRO A 9 11.71 -5.46 -7.77
C PRO A 9 10.65 -6.57 -7.85
N PHE A 10 10.22 -7.09 -6.71
CA PHE A 10 9.02 -7.92 -6.62
C PHE A 10 8.01 -7.24 -5.72
N GLY A 11 6.87 -6.85 -6.31
CA GLY A 11 5.70 -6.39 -5.59
C GLY A 11 5.19 -7.50 -4.67
N LEU A 12 5.17 -7.22 -3.37
CA LEU A 12 4.69 -8.10 -2.32
C LEU A 12 3.16 -8.06 -2.27
N SER A 13 2.51 -9.14 -2.69
CA SER A 13 1.08 -9.37 -2.45
C SER A 13 0.89 -9.75 -0.97
N ALA A 14 0.34 -8.83 -0.18
CA ALA A 14 -0.08 -9.09 1.19
C ALA A 14 -1.29 -10.04 1.18
N THR A 15 -1.06 -11.31 1.49
CA THR A 15 -2.15 -12.30 1.55
C THR A 15 -2.87 -12.16 2.89
N VAL A 16 -4.13 -11.70 2.89
CA VAL A 16 -4.99 -11.65 4.09
C VAL A 16 -5.36 -13.05 4.58
N MET A 17 -5.34 -13.21 5.90
CA MET A 17 -5.69 -14.41 6.65
C MET A 17 -7.14 -14.82 6.44
N ASP A 18 -7.35 -16.08 6.10
CA ASP A 18 -8.62 -16.78 6.27
C ASP A 18 -8.69 -17.25 7.73
N THR A 19 -9.58 -16.65 8.54
CA THR A 19 -9.81 -17.01 9.94
C THR A 19 -10.44 -18.40 10.14
N ASP A 20 -10.71 -19.13 9.05
CA ASP A 20 -11.20 -20.51 9.04
C ASP A 20 -10.08 -21.56 9.13
N SER A 21 -8.81 -21.16 9.23
CA SER A 21 -7.68 -22.10 9.36
C SER A 21 -7.55 -22.59 10.80
N ILE A 22 -8.32 -23.61 11.18
CA ILE A 22 -8.19 -24.27 12.48
C ILE A 22 -6.83 -25.01 12.55
N TYR A 23 -6.16 -24.78 13.67
CA TYR A 23 -4.80 -25.10 14.08
C TYR A 23 -4.19 -26.45 13.64
N LEU A 24 -3.12 -26.36 12.83
CA LEU A 24 -2.14 -27.43 12.55
C LEU A 24 -1.40 -27.97 13.80
N LEU A 25 -1.43 -27.24 14.93
CA LEU A 25 -0.71 -27.61 16.16
C LEU A 25 -1.39 -28.76 16.92
N GLU A 26 -2.72 -28.85 16.90
CA GLU A 26 -3.45 -29.92 17.61
C GLU A 26 -3.47 -31.24 16.82
N ASP A 27 -3.48 -31.17 15.49
CA ASP A 27 -3.44 -32.35 14.62
C ASP A 27 -2.05 -32.99 14.54
N GLU A 28 -0.94 -32.24 14.55
CA GLU A 28 0.40 -32.85 14.45
C GLU A 28 0.75 -33.74 15.66
N LEU A 29 0.47 -33.26 16.87
CA LEU A 29 0.66 -34.03 18.11
C LEU A 29 -0.22 -35.29 18.13
N SER A 30 -1.42 -35.19 17.59
CA SER A 30 -2.38 -36.29 17.47
C SER A 30 -1.95 -37.32 16.40
N LEU A 31 -1.45 -36.85 15.25
CA LEU A 31 -0.89 -37.68 14.16
C LEU A 31 0.40 -38.41 14.58
N ARG A 32 1.24 -37.79 15.42
CA ARG A 32 2.43 -38.43 16.00
C ARG A 32 2.06 -39.54 17.00
N LYS A 33 0.96 -39.38 17.74
CA LYS A 33 0.46 -40.40 18.67
C LYS A 33 -0.12 -41.61 17.93
N THR A 34 -0.84 -41.39 16.82
CA THR A 34 -1.50 -42.47 16.07
C THR A 34 -0.55 -43.30 15.22
N LYS A 35 0.55 -42.74 14.70
CA LYS A 35 1.48 -43.50 13.85
C LYS A 35 2.39 -44.50 14.58
N HIS A 36 2.44 -44.57 15.91
CA HIS A 36 3.28 -45.53 16.67
C HIS A 36 4.76 -45.65 16.20
N VAL A 37 5.28 -44.65 15.49
CA VAL A 37 6.68 -44.64 15.06
C VAL A 37 7.48 -43.87 16.10
N SER A 38 8.60 -44.45 16.53
CA SER A 38 9.59 -43.91 17.45
C SER A 38 10.33 -42.69 16.87
N TYR A 39 9.63 -41.65 16.44
CA TYR A 39 10.22 -40.37 16.00
C TYR A 39 10.72 -39.52 17.19
N GLY A 40 11.33 -40.13 18.20
CA GLY A 40 11.95 -39.42 19.33
C GLY A 40 13.04 -38.43 18.90
N HIS A 41 13.58 -38.60 17.69
CA HIS A 41 14.69 -37.84 17.13
C HIS A 41 14.32 -36.88 15.98
N SER A 42 13.04 -36.74 15.60
CA SER A 42 12.65 -35.86 14.48
C SER A 42 12.63 -34.36 14.83
N TRP A 43 12.49 -33.53 13.79
CA TRP A 43 12.45 -32.05 13.88
C TRP A 43 11.44 -31.54 14.93
N PRO A 44 11.70 -30.36 15.53
CA PRO A 44 10.71 -29.66 16.35
C PRO A 44 9.41 -29.40 15.58
N SER A 45 8.29 -29.28 16.28
CA SER A 45 7.04 -28.77 15.69
C SER A 45 7.24 -27.37 15.14
N LEU A 46 6.65 -27.10 13.96
CA LEU A 46 6.63 -25.75 13.42
C LEU A 46 5.78 -24.87 14.31
N THR A 47 6.26 -23.67 14.56
CA THR A 47 5.45 -22.65 15.21
C THR A 47 4.56 -21.98 14.17
N HIS A 48 3.51 -21.30 14.63
CA HIS A 48 2.61 -20.54 13.73
C HIS A 48 3.38 -19.47 12.92
N TYR A 49 4.49 -18.96 13.46
CA TYR A 49 5.35 -18.00 12.77
C TYR A 49 6.16 -18.64 11.63
N ASP A 50 6.65 -19.86 11.84
CA ASP A 50 7.37 -20.60 10.79
C ASP A 50 6.49 -20.85 9.56
N GLN A 51 5.18 -21.00 9.77
CA GLN A 51 4.17 -21.16 8.72
C GLN A 51 3.94 -19.89 7.90
N LEU A 52 3.89 -18.73 8.56
CA LEU A 52 3.73 -17.44 7.89
C LEU A 52 4.95 -17.12 7.02
N TRP A 53 6.16 -17.41 7.51
CA TRP A 53 7.39 -17.10 6.78
C TRP A 53 7.59 -17.99 5.56
N THR A 54 7.17 -19.25 5.61
CA THR A 54 7.25 -20.15 4.45
C THR A 54 6.37 -19.71 3.27
N ARG A 55 5.30 -18.94 3.54
CA ARG A 55 4.48 -18.30 2.49
C ARG A 55 5.24 -17.22 1.70
N GLU A 56 6.26 -16.60 2.29
CA GLU A 56 7.07 -15.55 1.65
C GLU A 56 8.25 -16.11 0.83
N THR A 57 8.52 -17.41 0.92
CA THR A 57 9.60 -18.02 0.14
C THR A 57 9.17 -18.23 -1.32
N ARG A 58 10.12 -18.21 -2.27
CA ARG A 58 9.91 -18.45 -3.73
C ARG A 58 9.18 -19.76 -4.08
N TRP A 59 8.81 -20.57 -3.11
CA TRP A 59 8.39 -21.96 -3.23
C TRP A 59 6.88 -22.17 -3.03
N GLY A 60 6.12 -21.07 -2.88
CA GLY A 60 4.66 -21.05 -2.80
C GLY A 60 4.10 -21.33 -1.39
N PRO A 61 2.84 -20.94 -1.12
CA PRO A 61 2.17 -21.30 0.13
C PRO A 61 1.99 -22.83 0.21
N TYR A 62 1.94 -23.39 1.42
CA TYR A 62 1.41 -24.75 1.61
C TYR A 62 0.05 -24.86 0.91
N LYS A 63 -0.28 -26.05 0.40
CA LYS A 63 -1.69 -26.33 0.06
C LYS A 63 -2.49 -26.15 1.35
N GLU A 64 -3.36 -25.15 1.38
CA GLU A 64 -4.35 -25.00 2.46
C GLU A 64 -5.21 -26.28 2.47
N PHE A 65 -5.00 -27.14 3.47
CA PHE A 65 -5.84 -28.32 3.67
C PHE A 65 -7.20 -27.86 4.18
N LYS A 66 -8.12 -27.57 3.25
CA LYS A 66 -9.53 -27.34 3.61
C LYS A 66 -10.36 -28.61 3.72
N GLU A 67 -9.85 -29.74 3.26
CA GLU A 67 -10.56 -31.01 3.32
C GLU A 67 -9.52 -32.10 3.55
N ILE A 68 -9.49 -32.70 4.75
CA ILE A 68 -9.25 -34.14 4.82
C ILE A 68 -10.44 -34.72 4.05
N SER A 69 -10.30 -34.86 2.73
CA SER A 69 -11.34 -35.48 1.95
C SER A 69 -11.46 -36.91 2.47
N GLU A 70 -12.66 -37.26 2.95
CA GLU A 70 -13.16 -38.64 3.06
C GLU A 70 -13.15 -39.37 1.69
N ARG A 71 -12.48 -38.83 0.67
CA ARG A 71 -12.34 -39.36 -0.68
C ARG A 71 -10.94 -39.06 -1.24
N GLY A 72 -9.95 -39.85 -0.80
CA GLY A 72 -8.89 -40.35 -1.69
C GLY A 72 -7.64 -39.50 -1.95
N GLY A 73 -6.87 -39.12 -0.92
CA GLY A 73 -5.48 -38.66 -1.09
C GLY A 73 -4.57 -39.11 0.05
N GLU A 74 -3.64 -40.02 -0.22
CA GLU A 74 -2.81 -40.77 0.75
C GLU A 74 -1.56 -40.04 1.30
N THR A 75 -1.42 -38.72 1.13
CA THR A 75 -0.23 -38.00 1.61
C THR A 75 -0.48 -37.33 2.95
N THR A 76 0.15 -37.84 4.02
CA THR A 76 0.05 -37.22 5.35
C THR A 76 0.87 -35.93 5.40
N ILE A 77 0.57 -34.98 6.29
CA ILE A 77 1.36 -33.72 6.42
C ILE A 77 2.86 -33.96 6.64
N ILE A 78 3.19 -35.11 7.26
CA ILE A 78 4.57 -35.55 7.49
C ILE A 78 5.27 -35.85 6.16
N ASP A 79 4.52 -36.15 5.10
CA ASP A 79 5.00 -36.50 3.76
C ASP A 79 4.93 -35.32 2.77
N ASP A 80 4.48 -34.13 3.20
CA ASP A 80 4.51 -32.92 2.38
C ASP A 80 5.94 -32.32 2.30
N GLU A 81 6.47 -32.24 1.09
CA GLU A 81 7.83 -31.78 0.79
C GLU A 81 8.09 -30.31 1.15
N ASN A 82 7.06 -29.45 1.08
CA ASN A 82 7.17 -28.06 1.49
C ASN A 82 7.19 -27.94 3.01
N PHE A 83 6.38 -28.75 3.69
CA PHE A 83 6.37 -28.85 5.15
C PHE A 83 7.70 -29.36 5.70
N ARG A 84 8.25 -30.44 5.13
CA ARG A 84 9.58 -30.94 5.50
C ARG A 84 10.67 -29.88 5.34
N PHE A 85 10.63 -29.11 4.24
CA PHE A 85 11.65 -28.10 3.95
C PHE A 85 11.57 -26.91 4.90
N ALA A 86 10.35 -26.47 5.21
CA ALA A 86 10.09 -25.45 6.20
C ALA A 86 10.65 -25.80 7.57
N ARG A 87 10.43 -27.05 8.02
CA ARG A 87 10.97 -27.56 9.30
C ARG A 87 12.48 -27.52 9.35
N LEU A 88 13.11 -28.00 8.27
CA LEU A 88 14.55 -27.98 8.13
C LEU A 88 15.08 -26.55 8.31
N LYS A 89 14.56 -25.60 7.52
CA LYS A 89 14.98 -24.19 7.60
C LYS A 89 14.71 -23.57 8.97
N ALA A 90 13.53 -23.81 9.55
CA ALA A 90 13.16 -23.29 10.87
C ALA A 90 14.13 -23.79 11.95
N PHE A 91 14.51 -25.07 11.90
CA PHE A 91 15.48 -25.66 12.83
C PHE A 91 16.85 -24.97 12.76
N PHE A 92 17.47 -24.91 11.58
CA PHE A 92 18.78 -24.28 11.39
C PHE A 92 18.75 -22.79 11.73
N ARG A 93 17.69 -22.08 11.33
CA ARG A 93 17.50 -20.66 11.63
C ARG A 93 17.33 -20.41 13.12
N SER A 94 16.56 -21.24 13.82
CA SER A 94 16.38 -21.14 15.27
C SER A 94 17.74 -21.26 15.97
N LEU A 95 18.51 -22.28 15.59
CA LEU A 95 19.81 -22.55 16.20
C LEU A 95 20.82 -21.44 15.91
N LYS A 96 20.94 -21.00 14.66
CA LYS A 96 21.73 -19.81 14.26
C LYS A 96 21.23 -18.54 14.97
N GLY A 97 19.93 -18.43 15.22
CA GLY A 97 19.29 -17.35 15.95
C GLY A 97 19.81 -17.19 17.38
N PHE A 98 20.07 -18.29 18.08
CA PHE A 98 20.69 -18.25 19.41
C PHE A 98 22.09 -17.61 19.37
N TYR A 99 22.93 -17.94 18.39
CA TYR A 99 24.28 -17.37 18.27
C TYR A 99 24.28 -15.92 17.76
N THR A 100 23.40 -15.60 16.80
CA THR A 100 23.30 -14.23 16.24
C THR A 100 22.55 -13.25 17.14
N GLY A 101 21.66 -13.76 18.00
CA GLY A 101 20.74 -12.97 18.82
C GLY A 101 19.39 -12.67 18.15
N ARG A 102 19.13 -13.21 16.95
CA ARG A 102 17.85 -13.05 16.24
C ARG A 102 16.81 -14.01 16.82
N SER A 103 15.61 -13.50 17.14
CA SER A 103 14.48 -14.29 17.63
C SER A 103 13.54 -14.66 16.47
N ASP A 104 12.92 -15.84 16.55
CA ASP A 104 11.85 -16.32 15.68
C ASP A 104 10.46 -16.14 16.33
N LEU A 105 10.35 -15.17 17.24
CA LEU A 105 9.15 -14.84 18.02
C LEU A 105 8.69 -15.88 19.05
N THR A 106 9.30 -17.07 19.07
CA THR A 106 8.95 -18.12 20.06
C THR A 106 9.86 -18.11 21.29
N GLY A 107 10.83 -17.18 21.27
CA GLY A 107 11.72 -16.88 22.37
C GLY A 107 13.03 -17.67 22.35
N ARG A 108 14.08 -17.06 22.91
CA ARG A 108 15.41 -17.67 23.07
C ARG A 108 15.63 -18.14 24.51
N SER A 109 14.87 -19.16 24.92
CA SER A 109 15.00 -19.77 26.26
C SER A 109 16.10 -20.82 26.30
N ARG A 110 16.67 -21.05 27.49
CA ARG A 110 17.71 -22.07 27.70
C ARG A 110 17.19 -23.48 27.38
N THR A 111 16.01 -23.83 27.89
CA THR A 111 15.36 -25.13 27.65
C THR A 111 15.19 -25.43 26.16
N ARG A 112 14.80 -24.42 25.36
CA ARG A 112 14.63 -24.58 23.92
C ARG A 112 15.97 -24.77 23.20
N PHE A 113 17.00 -24.02 23.59
CA PHE A 113 18.33 -24.20 23.05
C PHE A 113 18.86 -25.60 23.33
N ASP A 114 18.79 -26.07 24.57
CA ASP A 114 19.28 -27.40 24.95
C ASP A 114 18.57 -28.50 24.14
N PHE A 115 17.26 -28.36 23.94
CA PHE A 115 16.46 -29.27 23.12
C PHE A 115 16.88 -29.29 21.63
N LEU A 116 17.16 -28.12 21.06
CA LEU A 116 17.58 -27.99 19.65
C LEU A 116 19.03 -28.44 19.45
N TYR A 117 19.90 -28.07 20.38
CA TYR A 117 21.33 -28.36 20.33
C TYR A 117 21.60 -29.86 20.43
N ALA A 118 20.92 -30.57 21.34
CA ALA A 118 21.05 -32.03 21.42
C ALA A 118 20.68 -32.74 20.10
N ARG A 119 19.68 -32.25 19.36
CA ARG A 119 19.32 -32.79 18.03
C ARG A 119 20.32 -32.43 16.96
N TRP A 120 20.85 -31.22 17.05
CA TRP A 120 21.90 -30.73 16.17
C TRP A 120 23.15 -31.59 16.25
N GLU A 121 23.59 -31.96 17.45
CA GLU A 121 24.75 -32.83 17.64
C GLU A 121 24.54 -34.22 17.00
N ILE A 122 23.34 -34.81 17.18
CA ILE A 122 23.01 -36.11 16.56
C ILE A 122 22.99 -35.97 15.03
N LEU A 123 22.31 -34.95 14.50
CA LEU A 123 22.23 -34.69 13.06
C LEU A 123 23.61 -34.55 12.45
N ILE A 124 24.47 -33.77 13.09
CA ILE A 124 25.81 -33.48 12.59
C ILE A 124 26.72 -34.70 12.65
N THR A 125 26.67 -35.45 13.74
CA THR A 125 27.44 -36.70 13.85
C THR A 125 27.07 -37.68 12.74
N GLU A 126 25.78 -37.80 12.44
CA GLU A 126 25.30 -38.68 11.36
C GLU A 126 25.61 -38.12 9.97
N LEU A 127 25.53 -36.80 9.79
CA LEU A 127 25.89 -36.14 8.53
C LEU A 127 27.39 -36.29 8.22
N ASP A 128 28.25 -36.14 9.22
CA ASP A 128 29.70 -36.32 9.09
C ASP A 128 30.07 -37.79 8.82
N ALA A 129 29.31 -38.74 9.36
CA ALA A 129 29.49 -40.16 9.04
C ALA A 129 29.21 -40.46 7.55
N LEU A 130 28.34 -39.69 6.90
CA LEU A 130 28.06 -39.82 5.47
C LEU A 130 29.18 -39.28 4.61
N THR A 131 30.04 -38.38 5.09
CA THR A 131 31.10 -37.71 4.29
C THR A 131 32.02 -38.71 3.58
N ALA A 132 32.32 -39.86 4.20
CA ALA A 132 33.15 -40.91 3.60
C ALA A 132 32.50 -41.62 2.39
N THR A 133 31.19 -41.42 2.19
CA THR A 133 30.39 -42.04 1.13
C THR A 133 30.02 -41.06 0.02
N VAL A 134 30.58 -39.84 0.05
CA VAL A 134 30.25 -38.77 -0.90
C VAL A 134 31.43 -38.48 -1.82
N GLU A 135 31.17 -38.40 -3.12
CA GLU A 135 32.13 -37.96 -4.13
C GLU A 135 31.78 -36.55 -4.62
N PRO A 136 32.70 -35.57 -4.53
CA PRO A 136 32.48 -34.25 -5.06
C PRO A 136 32.51 -34.28 -6.60
N TYR A 137 31.57 -33.60 -7.24
CA TYR A 137 31.59 -33.33 -8.67
C TYR A 137 31.34 -31.84 -8.93
N GLN A 138 31.85 -31.35 -10.06
CA GLN A 138 31.62 -29.97 -10.47
C GLN A 138 30.39 -29.90 -11.37
N ASP A 139 29.46 -29.04 -11.02
CA ASP A 139 28.31 -28.73 -11.85
C ASP A 139 28.39 -27.28 -12.33
N GLU A 140 27.85 -27.01 -13.52
CA GLU A 140 27.91 -25.69 -14.16
C GLU A 140 26.49 -25.17 -14.40
N TRP A 141 26.19 -23.98 -13.89
CA TRP A 141 24.96 -23.25 -14.25
C TRP A 141 25.31 -21.93 -14.91
N VAL A 142 24.38 -21.41 -15.72
CA VAL A 142 24.54 -20.16 -16.45
C VAL A 142 23.55 -19.15 -15.87
N ASP A 143 24.04 -17.98 -15.46
CA ASP A 143 23.17 -16.92 -14.96
C ASP A 143 22.42 -16.19 -16.09
N TYR A 144 21.53 -15.27 -15.71
CA TYR A 144 20.76 -14.47 -16.66
C TYR A 144 21.62 -13.49 -17.49
N LEU A 145 22.90 -13.34 -17.14
CA LEU A 145 23.92 -12.57 -17.87
C LEU A 145 24.83 -13.48 -18.72
N GLU A 146 24.44 -14.74 -18.92
CA GLU A 146 25.18 -15.77 -19.64
C GLU A 146 26.56 -16.12 -19.02
N LYS A 147 26.82 -15.74 -17.76
CA LYS A 147 28.05 -16.13 -17.07
C LYS A 147 27.92 -17.54 -16.52
N LYS A 148 28.93 -18.36 -16.80
CA LYS A 148 29.06 -19.71 -16.25
C LYS A 148 29.58 -19.66 -14.82
N HIS A 149 28.80 -20.22 -13.92
CA HIS A 149 29.16 -20.42 -12.51
C HIS A 149 29.39 -21.89 -12.27
N LYS A 150 30.52 -22.22 -11.63
CA LYS A 150 30.84 -23.58 -11.20
C LYS A 150 30.52 -23.71 -9.72
N TYR A 151 29.85 -24.79 -9.35
CA TYR A 151 29.64 -25.13 -7.95
C TYR A 151 29.97 -26.60 -7.71
N THR A 152 30.47 -26.89 -6.51
CA THR A 152 30.76 -28.26 -6.11
C THR A 152 29.48 -28.87 -5.57
N ASN A 153 28.98 -29.90 -6.26
CA ASN A 153 27.90 -30.73 -5.75
C ASN A 153 28.46 -32.10 -5.37
N TYR A 154 27.63 -32.94 -4.78
CA TYR A 154 28.03 -34.13 -4.06
C TYR A 154 27.16 -35.30 -4.50
N LYS A 155 27.80 -36.32 -5.06
CA LYS A 155 27.13 -37.57 -5.45
C LYS A 155 27.38 -38.63 -4.39
N MET A 156 26.31 -39.28 -3.94
CA MET A 156 26.40 -40.38 -2.98
C MET A 156 26.87 -41.65 -3.70
N THR A 157 27.95 -42.26 -3.21
CA THR A 157 28.42 -43.58 -3.67
C THR A 157 27.45 -44.69 -3.29
N ASN A 158 26.71 -44.50 -2.19
CA ASN A 158 25.63 -45.38 -1.74
C ASN A 158 24.34 -44.58 -1.52
N GLU A 159 23.44 -44.64 -2.51
CA GLU A 159 22.15 -43.94 -2.46
C GLU A 159 21.21 -44.45 -1.35
N GLU A 160 21.34 -45.71 -0.92
CA GLU A 160 20.49 -46.27 0.14
C GLU A 160 20.78 -45.65 1.50
N LEU A 161 22.06 -45.33 1.78
CA LEU A 161 22.45 -44.63 3.00
C LEU A 161 21.86 -43.22 3.04
N TRP A 162 21.88 -42.51 1.90
CA TRP A 162 21.26 -41.18 1.80
C TRP A 162 19.74 -41.25 1.95
N LYS A 163 19.08 -42.19 1.29
CA LYS A 163 17.62 -42.40 1.44
C LYS A 163 17.25 -42.72 2.88
N SER A 164 17.99 -43.60 3.54
CA SER A 164 17.77 -43.93 4.95
C SER A 164 17.95 -42.71 5.86
N PHE A 165 18.98 -41.89 5.59
CA PHE A 165 19.20 -40.63 6.31
C PHE A 165 18.05 -39.62 6.06
N GLN A 166 17.62 -39.46 4.80
CA GLN A 166 16.49 -38.60 4.43
C GLN A 166 15.19 -39.05 5.10
N GLU A 167 14.89 -40.34 5.11
CA GLU A 167 13.70 -40.91 5.76
C GLU A 167 13.73 -40.69 7.28
N ARG A 168 14.87 -40.96 7.91
CA ARG A 168 15.04 -40.79 9.36
C ARG A 168 14.85 -39.34 9.80
N TRP A 169 15.47 -38.42 9.08
CA TRP A 169 15.38 -36.99 9.35
C TRP A 169 14.21 -36.33 8.65
N LEU A 170 13.31 -37.05 7.98
CA LEU A 170 12.19 -36.48 7.22
C LEU A 170 12.63 -35.32 6.32
N LEU A 171 13.77 -35.47 5.64
CA LEU A 171 14.27 -34.48 4.71
C LEU A 171 13.38 -34.44 3.46
N PRO A 172 13.20 -33.26 2.86
CA PRO A 172 12.63 -33.18 1.52
C PRO A 172 13.53 -33.91 0.52
N ILE A 173 12.93 -34.61 -0.43
CA ILE A 173 13.61 -35.30 -1.54
C ILE A 173 14.54 -34.34 -2.29
N ARG A 174 14.12 -33.07 -2.43
CA ARG A 174 14.88 -32.01 -3.12
C ARG A 174 16.08 -31.47 -2.34
N VAL A 175 16.22 -31.79 -1.06
CA VAL A 175 17.39 -31.37 -0.27
C VAL A 175 18.47 -32.41 -0.50
N ASP A 176 19.56 -31.98 -1.12
CA ASP A 176 20.77 -32.77 -1.31
C ASP A 176 21.75 -32.58 -0.14
N TYR A 177 22.82 -33.37 -0.17
CA TYR A 177 23.88 -33.32 0.84
C TYR A 177 24.57 -31.95 0.88
N ALA A 178 24.84 -31.34 -0.29
CA ALA A 178 25.45 -30.02 -0.41
C ALA A 178 24.66 -28.96 0.37
N THR A 179 23.36 -28.89 0.09
CA THR A 179 22.44 -27.92 0.70
C THR A 179 22.38 -28.09 2.22
N LEU A 180 22.34 -29.34 2.69
CA LEU A 180 22.31 -29.62 4.13
C LEU A 180 23.63 -29.26 4.82
N MET A 181 24.77 -29.53 4.17
CA MET A 181 26.10 -29.13 4.65
C MET A 181 26.25 -27.61 4.71
N ASP A 182 25.76 -26.87 3.73
CA ASP A 182 25.80 -25.40 3.75
C ASP A 182 24.98 -24.83 4.91
N MET A 183 23.79 -25.38 5.16
CA MET A 183 22.99 -25.01 6.33
C MET A 183 23.73 -25.32 7.63
N ALA A 184 24.41 -26.47 7.68
CA ALA A 184 25.18 -26.91 8.82
C ALA A 184 26.41 -26.04 9.10
N GLU A 185 27.17 -25.70 8.08
CA GLU A 185 28.34 -24.86 8.20
C GLU A 185 27.98 -23.45 8.68
N SER A 186 26.79 -22.96 8.31
CA SER A 186 26.27 -21.68 8.79
C SER A 186 26.05 -21.61 10.31
N VAL A 187 25.89 -22.76 10.97
CA VAL A 187 25.82 -22.89 12.44
C VAL A 187 27.20 -23.22 13.01
N ARG A 188 27.94 -24.18 12.41
CA ARG A 188 29.28 -24.57 12.86
C ARG A 188 30.25 -23.40 12.90
N SER A 189 30.32 -22.60 11.85
CA SER A 189 31.14 -21.38 11.80
C SER A 189 30.93 -20.50 13.04
N ARG A 190 29.68 -20.29 13.46
CA ARG A 190 29.36 -19.50 14.66
C ARG A 190 29.81 -20.13 15.96
N ILE A 191 29.75 -21.46 16.06
CA ILE A 191 30.25 -22.20 17.21
C ILE A 191 31.78 -22.13 17.26
N SER A 192 32.45 -22.34 16.12
CA SER A 192 33.90 -22.29 15.96
C SER A 192 34.49 -20.91 16.24
N ASP A 193 33.76 -19.84 15.93
CA ASP A 193 34.11 -18.45 16.26
C ASP A 193 34.11 -18.18 17.80
N GLY A 194 33.75 -19.16 18.63
CA GLY A 194 33.67 -19.02 20.09
C GLY A 194 32.48 -18.20 20.58
N VAL A 195 31.51 -17.91 19.70
CA VAL A 195 30.32 -17.13 20.05
C VAL A 195 29.44 -17.94 21.00
N GLN A 196 29.13 -17.38 22.16
CA GLN A 196 28.21 -17.99 23.12
C GLN A 196 26.75 -17.79 22.70
N PRO A 197 25.86 -18.77 22.96
CA PRO A 197 24.44 -18.61 22.67
C PRO A 197 23.84 -17.49 23.51
N LYS A 198 23.08 -16.60 22.87
CA LYS A 198 22.41 -15.46 23.48
C LYS A 198 20.99 -15.85 23.87
N PHE A 199 20.70 -15.81 25.18
CA PHE A 199 19.36 -16.06 25.71
C PHE A 199 18.57 -14.76 25.91
N GLN A 200 17.26 -14.83 25.68
CA GLN A 200 16.36 -13.70 25.87
C GLN A 200 16.05 -13.52 27.36
N LYS A 201 16.27 -12.32 27.88
CA LYS A 201 16.02 -11.96 29.28
C LYS A 201 14.62 -11.40 29.53
N LEU A 202 14.01 -10.82 28.50
CA LEU A 202 12.72 -10.14 28.55
C LEU A 202 11.84 -10.67 27.43
N LEU A 203 10.73 -11.29 27.79
CA LEU A 203 9.70 -11.76 26.88
C LEU A 203 8.64 -10.66 26.70
N LEU A 204 7.85 -10.78 25.64
CA LEU A 204 6.73 -9.87 25.43
C LEU A 204 5.72 -9.94 26.60
N HIS A 205 5.52 -11.12 27.19
CA HIS A 205 4.70 -11.29 28.38
C HIS A 205 5.29 -10.68 29.65
N ASP A 206 6.57 -10.34 29.68
CA ASP A 206 7.18 -9.70 30.85
C ASP A 206 6.97 -8.17 30.82
N LEU A 207 6.50 -7.62 29.70
CA LEU A 207 6.17 -6.20 29.60
C LEU A 207 4.93 -5.86 30.45
N PRO A 208 4.89 -4.67 31.08
CA PRO A 208 3.70 -4.17 31.72
C PRO A 208 2.61 -3.84 30.69
N ASP A 209 1.34 -3.82 31.13
CA ASP A 209 0.19 -3.68 30.24
C ASP A 209 0.20 -2.36 29.46
N GLU A 210 0.78 -1.28 30.00
CA GLU A 210 0.91 0.01 29.33
C GLU A 210 1.81 -0.05 28.10
N LEU A 211 2.90 -0.84 28.16
CA LEU A 211 3.79 -1.04 27.02
C LEU A 211 3.15 -1.97 25.98
N LEU A 212 2.40 -2.98 26.42
CA LEU A 212 1.63 -3.84 25.52
C LEU A 212 0.53 -3.05 24.81
N ASP A 213 -0.18 -2.19 25.53
CA ASP A 213 -1.18 -1.29 24.97
C ASP A 213 -0.56 -0.33 23.95
N ALA A 214 0.62 0.25 24.25
CA ALA A 214 1.36 1.06 23.29
C ALA A 214 1.76 0.26 22.04
N ILE A 215 2.18 -0.99 22.18
CA ILE A 215 2.46 -1.88 21.04
C ILE A 215 1.20 -2.07 20.19
N TYR A 216 0.04 -2.34 20.82
CA TYR A 216 -1.22 -2.52 20.11
C TYR A 216 -1.71 -1.25 19.39
N ARG A 217 -1.46 -0.05 19.96
CA ARG A 217 -1.77 1.23 19.29
C ARG A 217 -0.99 1.43 18.00
N HIS A 218 0.22 0.87 17.91
CA HIS A 218 1.09 0.98 16.74
C HIS A 218 1.05 -0.24 15.82
N ALA A 219 0.41 -1.34 16.26
CA ALA A 219 0.22 -2.53 15.46
C ALA A 219 -0.85 -2.28 14.39
N ASP A 220 -0.61 -2.75 13.17
CA ASP A 220 -1.69 -2.89 12.20
C ASP A 220 -2.74 -3.90 12.69
N LEU A 221 -3.95 -3.84 12.13
CA LEU A 221 -5.07 -4.67 12.56
C LEU A 221 -4.73 -6.17 12.47
N THR A 222 -4.03 -6.57 11.42
CA THR A 222 -3.64 -7.96 11.17
C THR A 222 -2.70 -8.48 12.28
N SER A 223 -1.67 -7.71 12.60
CA SER A 223 -0.70 -7.99 13.65
C SER A 223 -1.36 -7.97 15.02
N ALA A 224 -2.28 -7.03 15.27
CA ALA A 224 -3.04 -6.97 16.51
C ALA A 224 -3.93 -8.21 16.68
N VAL A 225 -4.61 -8.66 15.62
CA VAL A 225 -5.42 -9.89 15.64
C VAL A 225 -4.53 -11.11 15.88
N LEU A 226 -3.42 -11.25 15.18
CA LEU A 226 -2.47 -12.35 15.41
C LEU A 226 -1.97 -12.37 16.85
N LEU A 227 -1.54 -11.22 17.37
CA LEU A 227 -1.03 -11.13 18.73
C LEU A 227 -2.13 -11.48 19.75
N SER A 228 -3.37 -11.06 19.48
CA SER A 228 -4.53 -11.40 20.32
C SER A 228 -4.82 -12.91 20.38
N ALA A 229 -4.47 -13.65 19.33
CA ALA A 229 -4.69 -15.09 19.25
C ALA A 229 -3.67 -15.90 20.06
N THR A 230 -2.57 -15.27 20.51
CA THR A 230 -1.47 -15.98 21.19
C THR A 230 -1.84 -16.44 22.60
N CYS A 231 -2.44 -15.57 23.42
CA CYS A 231 -2.83 -15.91 24.79
C CYS A 231 -3.95 -15.01 25.32
N ARG A 232 -4.56 -15.39 26.45
CA ARG A 232 -5.68 -14.65 27.07
C ARG A 232 -5.32 -13.21 27.47
N ARG A 233 -4.10 -12.98 27.96
CA ARG A 233 -3.65 -11.63 28.35
C ARG A 233 -3.56 -10.72 27.14
N MET A 234 -2.89 -11.17 26.08
CA MET A 234 -2.79 -10.43 24.82
C MET A 234 -4.17 -10.19 24.21
N ARG A 235 -5.04 -11.21 24.21
CA ARG A 235 -6.44 -11.06 23.77
C ARG A 235 -7.17 -9.95 24.52
N THR A 236 -7.00 -9.86 25.83
CA THR A 236 -7.72 -8.88 26.66
C THR A 236 -7.26 -7.46 26.33
N ILE A 237 -5.95 -7.25 26.24
CA ILE A 237 -5.35 -5.96 25.89
C ILE A 237 -5.70 -5.55 24.45
N SER A 238 -5.84 -6.53 23.54
CA SER A 238 -6.13 -6.26 22.14
C SER A 238 -7.58 -5.86 21.85
N LEU A 239 -8.54 -6.22 22.73
CA LEU A 239 -9.98 -6.03 22.46
C LEU A 239 -10.36 -4.62 22.01
N PRO A 240 -9.79 -3.54 22.58
CA PRO A 240 -10.08 -2.17 22.14
C PRO A 240 -9.58 -1.87 20.72
N PHE A 241 -8.63 -2.65 20.19
CA PHE A 241 -7.96 -2.39 18.92
C PHE A 241 -8.50 -3.27 17.79
N ILE A 242 -8.71 -4.57 18.05
CA ILE A 242 -9.05 -5.56 17.01
C ILE A 242 -10.51 -5.46 16.50
N TYR A 243 -11.35 -4.73 17.22
CA TYR A 243 -12.77 -4.51 16.89
C TYR A 243 -13.06 -3.06 16.50
N THR A 244 -12.03 -2.25 16.21
CA THR A 244 -12.22 -0.85 15.76
C THR A 244 -12.69 -0.76 14.32
N SER A 245 -12.32 -1.74 13.48
CA SER A 245 -12.68 -1.79 12.08
C SER A 245 -13.21 -3.15 11.67
N ARG A 246 -14.24 -3.13 10.83
CA ARG A 246 -14.82 -4.33 10.23
C ARG A 246 -15.15 -4.13 8.77
N ASP A 247 -15.11 -5.27 8.10
CA ASP A 247 -15.27 -5.42 6.68
C ASP A 247 -16.51 -6.28 6.45
N LEU A 248 -17.42 -5.83 5.59
CA LEU A 248 -18.71 -6.43 5.35
C LEU A 248 -19.01 -6.50 3.85
N GLY A 249 -19.72 -7.53 3.43
CA GLY A 249 -20.18 -7.69 2.05
C GLY A 249 -19.46 -8.80 1.29
N LEU A 250 -19.46 -8.69 -0.03
CA LEU A 250 -19.05 -9.77 -0.93
C LEU A 250 -17.57 -9.69 -1.28
N ARG A 251 -16.74 -10.43 -0.52
CA ARG A 251 -15.32 -10.59 -0.84
C ARG A 251 -15.16 -11.55 -2.00
N GLN A 252 -14.28 -11.19 -2.92
CA GLN A 252 -13.86 -12.04 -4.02
C GLN A 252 -12.39 -12.42 -3.81
N SER A 253 -12.07 -13.71 -3.86
CA SER A 253 -10.68 -14.18 -3.80
C SER A 253 -10.15 -14.36 -5.21
N LEU A 254 -9.13 -13.58 -5.62
CA LEU A 254 -8.53 -13.71 -6.96
C LEU A 254 -8.01 -15.12 -7.24
N LYS A 255 -7.46 -15.80 -6.23
CA LYS A 255 -6.96 -17.18 -6.37
C LYS A 255 -8.07 -18.15 -6.80
N SER A 256 -9.28 -17.95 -6.27
CA SER A 256 -10.43 -18.80 -6.63
C SER A 256 -10.89 -18.60 -8.08
N MET A 257 -10.49 -17.51 -8.73
CA MET A 257 -10.91 -17.17 -10.09
C MET A 257 -9.87 -17.51 -11.15
N ILE A 258 -8.58 -17.38 -10.84
CA ILE A 258 -7.49 -17.68 -11.78
C ILE A 258 -7.45 -19.18 -12.10
N SER A 259 -7.85 -20.06 -11.17
CA SER A 259 -7.66 -21.51 -11.29
C SER A 259 -8.45 -22.22 -12.40
N ARG A 260 -9.34 -21.54 -13.14
CA ARG A 260 -10.21 -22.18 -14.14
C ARG A 260 -10.47 -21.35 -15.42
N GLN A 261 -9.58 -20.43 -15.79
CA GLN A 261 -9.79 -19.64 -17.02
C GLN A 261 -9.87 -20.51 -18.29
N ASP A 262 -9.18 -21.66 -18.31
CA ASP A 262 -9.15 -22.61 -19.43
C ASP A 262 -10.32 -23.64 -19.42
N ALA A 263 -11.22 -23.57 -18.45
CA ALA A 263 -12.35 -24.50 -18.36
C ALA A 263 -13.51 -24.09 -19.30
N ASP A 264 -14.34 -25.06 -19.65
CA ASP A 264 -15.58 -24.84 -20.41
C ASP A 264 -16.48 -23.77 -19.75
N ALA A 265 -17.24 -23.03 -20.57
CA ALA A 265 -18.05 -21.90 -20.12
C ALA A 265 -19.07 -22.28 -19.03
N GLU A 266 -19.72 -23.45 -19.14
CA GLU A 266 -20.70 -23.90 -18.14
C GLU A 266 -20.01 -24.31 -16.83
N VAL A 267 -18.83 -24.93 -16.91
CA VAL A 267 -18.03 -25.29 -15.72
C VAL A 267 -17.52 -24.03 -15.00
N ARG A 268 -17.14 -22.99 -15.76
CA ARG A 268 -16.75 -21.69 -15.19
C ARG A 268 -17.94 -21.01 -14.52
N LYS A 269 -19.11 -21.03 -15.15
CA LYS A 269 -20.35 -20.49 -14.60
C LYS A 269 -20.77 -21.18 -13.31
N GLU A 270 -20.80 -22.51 -13.28
CA GLU A 270 -21.12 -23.28 -12.08
C GLU A 270 -20.14 -22.96 -10.93
N HIS A 271 -18.85 -22.89 -11.24
CA HIS A 271 -17.81 -22.53 -10.27
C HIS A 271 -18.01 -21.11 -9.73
N VAL A 272 -18.26 -20.12 -10.60
CA VAL A 272 -18.55 -18.73 -10.23
C VAL A 272 -19.77 -18.65 -9.32
N ILE A 273 -20.86 -19.33 -9.66
CA ILE A 273 -22.07 -19.42 -8.83
C ILE A 273 -21.74 -19.98 -7.45
N LYS A 274 -21.00 -21.09 -7.39
CA LYS A 274 -20.62 -21.74 -6.13
C LYS A 274 -19.77 -20.82 -5.26
N VAL A 275 -18.82 -20.11 -5.84
CA VAL A 275 -17.95 -19.16 -5.12
C VAL A 275 -18.76 -17.95 -4.64
N LEU A 276 -19.66 -17.40 -5.48
CA LEU A 276 -20.53 -16.31 -5.08
C LEU A 276 -21.46 -16.71 -3.94
N LEU A 277 -22.13 -17.86 -4.03
CA LEU A 277 -23.00 -18.38 -2.98
C LEU A 277 -22.27 -18.49 -1.65
N LYS A 278 -21.05 -19.04 -1.67
CA LYS A 278 -20.20 -19.12 -0.48
C LYS A 278 -19.84 -17.74 0.07
N ALA A 279 -19.54 -16.78 -0.79
CA ALA A 279 -19.25 -15.40 -0.38
C ALA A 279 -20.50 -14.72 0.22
N SER A 280 -21.68 -14.91 -0.39
CA SER A 280 -22.96 -14.38 0.08
C SER A 280 -23.34 -14.94 1.45
N ILE A 281 -23.21 -16.25 1.65
CA ILE A 281 -23.48 -16.90 2.95
C ILE A 281 -22.57 -16.30 4.03
N ARG A 282 -21.26 -16.22 3.77
CA ARG A 282 -20.30 -15.62 4.70
C ARG A 282 -20.63 -14.16 5.02
N ALA A 283 -21.00 -13.36 4.02
CA ALA A 283 -21.37 -11.97 4.22
C ALA A 283 -22.59 -11.83 5.17
N LEU A 284 -23.58 -12.73 5.03
CA LEU A 284 -24.75 -12.78 5.90
C LEU A 284 -24.41 -13.29 7.31
N GLU A 285 -23.54 -14.29 7.42
CA GLU A 285 -23.03 -14.79 8.71
C GLU A 285 -22.26 -13.71 9.48
N ASP A 286 -21.40 -12.95 8.79
CA ASP A 286 -20.65 -11.83 9.37
C ASP A 286 -21.59 -10.72 9.87
N ALA A 287 -22.60 -10.37 9.06
CA ALA A 287 -23.61 -9.40 9.47
C ALA A 287 -24.40 -9.91 10.69
N HIS A 288 -24.83 -11.18 10.68
CA HIS A 288 -25.53 -11.79 11.81
C HIS A 288 -24.66 -11.85 13.08
N PHE A 289 -23.38 -12.19 12.95
CA PHE A 289 -22.42 -12.18 14.05
C PHE A 289 -22.32 -10.79 14.69
N LEU A 290 -22.25 -9.72 13.89
CA LEU A 290 -22.22 -8.37 14.42
C LEU A 290 -23.54 -7.98 15.10
N LEU A 291 -24.67 -8.31 14.49
CA LEU A 291 -25.99 -8.02 15.07
C LEU A 291 -26.21 -8.74 16.42
N THR A 292 -25.63 -9.92 16.59
CA THR A 292 -25.68 -10.68 17.85
C THR A 292 -24.64 -10.27 18.88
N ARG A 293 -23.73 -9.34 18.54
CA ARG A 293 -22.62 -8.89 19.41
C ARG A 293 -22.61 -7.36 19.62
N PRO A 294 -23.54 -6.82 20.43
CA PRO A 294 -23.57 -5.39 20.77
C PRO A 294 -22.28 -4.86 21.39
N ASP A 295 -21.54 -5.72 22.11
CA ASP A 295 -20.25 -5.38 22.72
C ASP A 295 -19.13 -5.15 21.69
N ILE A 296 -19.29 -5.69 20.47
CA ILE A 296 -18.40 -5.44 19.33
C ILE A 296 -18.90 -4.24 18.54
N THR A 297 -20.19 -4.19 18.18
CA THR A 297 -20.74 -3.10 17.35
C THR A 297 -20.65 -1.74 18.02
N SER A 298 -20.73 -1.69 19.35
CA SER A 298 -20.48 -0.48 20.13
C SER A 298 -19.03 0.01 20.07
N LYS A 299 -18.06 -0.83 19.66
CA LYS A 299 -16.64 -0.45 19.54
C LYS A 299 -16.22 -0.11 18.11
N LEU A 300 -17.06 -0.39 17.12
CA LEU A 300 -16.76 -0.10 15.72
C LEU A 300 -16.61 1.40 15.49
N ARG A 301 -15.50 1.78 14.87
CA ARG A 301 -15.16 3.14 14.43
C ARG A 301 -15.14 3.26 12.91
N SER A 302 -14.73 2.20 12.21
CA SER A 302 -14.69 2.17 10.75
C SER A 302 -15.37 0.93 10.20
N ILE A 303 -16.27 1.11 9.23
CA ILE A 303 -16.89 -0.01 8.50
C ILE A 303 -16.53 0.12 7.03
N ASN A 304 -16.02 -0.96 6.44
CA ASN A 304 -15.80 -1.05 5.01
C ASN A 304 -16.80 -2.05 4.43
N VAL A 305 -17.64 -1.59 3.52
CA VAL A 305 -18.62 -2.39 2.81
C VAL A 305 -18.13 -2.57 1.38
N PHE A 306 -17.97 -3.79 0.89
CA PHE A 306 -17.47 -4.03 -0.47
C PHE A 306 -18.31 -5.06 -1.21
N ASN A 307 -18.43 -4.84 -2.51
CA ASN A 307 -18.98 -5.78 -3.46
C ASN A 307 -17.97 -5.91 -4.60
N ASN A 308 -17.02 -6.83 -4.46
CA ASN A 308 -15.99 -7.04 -5.47
C ASN A 308 -16.52 -7.78 -6.73
N TRP A 309 -17.80 -8.11 -6.74
CA TRP A 309 -18.43 -8.85 -7.84
C TRP A 309 -19.09 -7.93 -8.87
N SER A 310 -19.37 -6.66 -8.54
CA SER A 310 -20.03 -5.72 -9.47
C SER A 310 -19.18 -5.43 -10.71
N SER A 311 -17.89 -5.19 -10.54
CA SER A 311 -16.99 -4.75 -11.62
C SER A 311 -16.50 -5.87 -12.55
N ASN A 312 -16.69 -7.14 -12.17
CA ASN A 312 -16.15 -8.29 -12.91
C ASN A 312 -17.21 -9.28 -13.38
N ALA A 313 -18.48 -9.16 -12.94
CA ALA A 313 -19.52 -10.15 -13.25
C ALA A 313 -19.70 -10.43 -14.75
N TYR A 314 -19.64 -9.39 -15.59
CA TYR A 314 -19.79 -9.49 -17.04
C TYR A 314 -18.63 -10.23 -17.72
N LEU A 315 -17.44 -10.27 -17.10
CA LEU A 315 -16.28 -11.01 -17.64
C LEU A 315 -16.46 -12.53 -17.57
N TYR A 316 -17.43 -13.01 -16.78
CA TYR A 316 -17.57 -14.44 -16.50
C TYR A 316 -18.70 -15.10 -17.25
N HIS A 317 -19.86 -14.43 -17.39
CA HIS A 317 -20.95 -14.91 -18.23
C HIS A 317 -21.99 -13.78 -18.46
N PRO A 318 -22.39 -13.49 -19.72
CA PRO A 318 -23.36 -12.42 -20.01
C PRO A 318 -24.74 -12.67 -19.39
N ASP A 319 -25.18 -13.93 -19.28
CA ASP A 319 -26.47 -14.28 -18.66
C ASP A 319 -26.44 -14.47 -17.14
N PHE A 320 -25.37 -14.07 -16.45
CA PHE A 320 -25.31 -14.20 -14.99
C PHE A 320 -25.87 -12.94 -14.33
N PRO A 321 -26.92 -13.03 -13.48
CA PRO A 321 -27.42 -11.88 -12.73
C PRO A 321 -26.94 -11.96 -11.26
N PRO A 322 -25.78 -11.38 -10.91
CA PRO A 322 -25.36 -11.18 -9.51
C PRO A 322 -26.44 -10.52 -8.66
N SER A 323 -27.34 -9.77 -9.30
CA SER A 323 -28.44 -9.02 -8.70
C SER A 323 -29.36 -9.83 -7.80
N LEU A 324 -29.40 -11.17 -7.91
CA LEU A 324 -30.25 -12.01 -7.04
C LEU A 324 -29.84 -11.97 -5.55
N PHE A 325 -28.55 -11.82 -5.24
CA PHE A 325 -28.06 -11.86 -3.84
C PHE A 325 -27.83 -10.47 -3.23
N ILE A 326 -27.67 -9.45 -4.06
CA ILE A 326 -27.34 -8.09 -3.63
C ILE A 326 -28.40 -7.49 -2.69
N PRO A 327 -29.73 -7.66 -2.91
CA PRO A 327 -30.74 -7.10 -2.01
C PRO A 327 -30.63 -7.61 -0.58
N ALA A 328 -30.46 -8.93 -0.39
CA ALA A 328 -30.35 -9.53 0.93
C ALA A 328 -29.12 -9.03 1.69
N ILE A 329 -27.98 -8.89 0.99
CA ILE A 329 -26.73 -8.40 1.57
C ILE A 329 -26.83 -6.91 1.87
N SER A 330 -27.41 -6.12 0.97
CA SER A 330 -27.70 -4.70 1.19
C SER A 330 -28.56 -4.49 2.44
N GLN A 331 -29.61 -5.31 2.61
CA GLN A 331 -30.48 -5.26 3.77
C GLN A 331 -29.73 -5.65 5.06
N ALA A 332 -28.88 -6.68 5.01
CA ALA A 332 -28.05 -7.10 6.14
C ALA A 332 -27.04 -6.01 6.54
N VAL A 333 -26.38 -5.37 5.57
CA VAL A 333 -25.49 -4.22 5.79
C VAL A 333 -26.27 -3.08 6.45
N CYS A 334 -27.43 -2.70 5.90
CA CYS A 334 -28.26 -1.64 6.49
C CYS A 334 -28.68 -1.96 7.93
N ALA A 335 -29.00 -3.22 8.22
CA ALA A 335 -29.30 -3.66 9.57
C ALA A 335 -28.10 -3.45 10.49
N VAL A 336 -26.89 -3.84 10.09
CA VAL A 336 -25.66 -3.62 10.89
C VAL A 336 -25.43 -2.12 11.11
N LEU A 337 -25.50 -1.29 10.06
CA LEU A 337 -25.28 0.15 10.17
C LEU A 337 -26.23 0.78 11.21
N ARG A 338 -27.52 0.43 11.18
CA ARG A 338 -28.51 0.93 12.14
C ARG A 338 -28.23 0.53 13.60
N HIS A 339 -27.50 -0.55 13.84
CA HIS A 339 -27.14 -1.01 15.19
C HIS A 339 -25.78 -0.48 15.67
N THR A 340 -25.07 0.27 14.83
CA THR A 340 -23.76 0.82 15.16
C THR A 340 -23.85 2.29 15.53
N ILE A 341 -23.31 2.65 16.69
CA ILE A 341 -23.47 4.00 17.27
C ILE A 341 -22.18 4.83 17.24
N ASN A 342 -21.03 4.18 17.08
CA ASN A 342 -19.72 4.81 17.28
C ASN A 342 -18.88 4.94 16.00
N VAL A 343 -19.48 4.58 14.86
CA VAL A 343 -18.84 4.61 13.55
C VAL A 343 -18.59 6.06 13.14
N THR A 344 -17.33 6.38 12.89
CA THR A 344 -16.86 7.69 12.44
C THR A 344 -16.53 7.70 10.95
N SER A 345 -16.20 6.54 10.38
CA SER A 345 -15.84 6.35 8.98
C SER A 345 -16.61 5.19 8.36
N LEU A 346 -17.20 5.41 7.19
CA LEU A 346 -17.86 4.40 6.37
C LEU A 346 -17.26 4.44 4.97
N SER A 347 -16.78 3.30 4.48
CA SER A 347 -16.38 3.11 3.09
C SER A 347 -17.32 2.13 2.42
N MET A 348 -17.78 2.42 1.21
CA MET A 348 -18.61 1.55 0.39
C MET A 348 -17.99 1.39 -0.99
N PHE A 349 -17.90 0.15 -1.47
CA PHE A 349 -17.31 -0.20 -2.76
C PHE A 349 -18.24 -1.09 -3.57
N GLY A 350 -18.52 -0.75 -4.83
CA GLY A 350 -19.22 -1.65 -5.77
C GLY A 350 -20.71 -1.85 -5.51
N PHE A 351 -21.33 -1.04 -4.65
CA PHE A 351 -22.75 -1.19 -4.28
C PHE A 351 -23.67 -0.26 -5.06
N LEU A 352 -24.89 -0.74 -5.32
CA LEU A 352 -26.02 0.07 -5.74
C LEU A 352 -26.57 0.81 -4.52
N LEU A 353 -26.48 2.14 -4.54
CA LEU A 353 -26.97 3.06 -3.53
C LEU A 353 -28.40 3.48 -3.85
N GLN A 354 -29.30 3.08 -2.96
CA GLN A 354 -30.73 3.39 -3.00
C GLN A 354 -31.13 4.11 -1.71
N ASP A 355 -32.33 4.68 -1.67
CA ASP A 355 -32.83 5.51 -0.56
C ASP A 355 -32.66 4.84 0.83
N HIS A 356 -32.96 3.54 0.95
CA HIS A 356 -32.85 2.83 2.24
C HIS A 356 -31.41 2.71 2.77
N ILE A 357 -30.40 2.76 1.90
CA ILE A 357 -28.99 2.77 2.30
C ILE A 357 -28.65 4.14 2.89
N PHE A 358 -29.04 5.23 2.23
CA PHE A 358 -28.83 6.57 2.74
C PHE A 358 -29.59 6.80 4.06
N GLU A 359 -30.80 6.27 4.19
CA GLU A 359 -31.52 6.24 5.47
C GLU A 359 -30.72 5.54 6.57
N ALA A 360 -30.14 4.37 6.27
CA ALA A 360 -29.30 3.64 7.23
C ALA A 360 -28.05 4.45 7.61
N ILE A 361 -27.39 5.09 6.64
CA ILE A 361 -26.24 5.97 6.88
C ILE A 361 -26.63 7.15 7.76
N ALA A 362 -27.79 7.76 7.53
CA ALA A 362 -28.30 8.89 8.32
C ALA A 362 -28.51 8.54 9.80
N THR A 363 -28.76 7.27 10.13
CA THR A 363 -28.90 6.82 11.52
C THR A 363 -27.59 6.88 12.32
N LEU A 364 -26.43 6.96 11.66
CA LEU A 364 -25.12 6.93 12.31
C LEU A 364 -24.83 8.28 13.02
N PRO A 365 -24.77 8.34 14.36
CA PRO A 365 -24.70 9.60 15.08
C PRO A 365 -23.33 10.27 15.06
N THR A 366 -22.28 9.49 14.85
CA THR A 366 -20.89 9.95 14.87
C THR A 366 -20.21 9.95 13.51
N LEU A 367 -20.93 9.63 12.43
CA LEU A 367 -20.34 9.51 11.11
C LEU A 367 -19.83 10.88 10.63
N ARG A 368 -18.54 10.95 10.32
CA ARG A 368 -17.86 12.15 9.80
C ARG A 368 -17.28 11.93 8.42
N THR A 369 -16.89 10.72 8.09
CA THR A 369 -16.24 10.39 6.82
C THR A 369 -17.04 9.34 6.06
N LEU A 370 -17.37 9.65 4.82
CA LEU A 370 -18.01 8.73 3.88
C LEU A 370 -17.14 8.60 2.62
N LYS A 371 -16.79 7.37 2.26
CA LYS A 371 -16.09 7.04 1.03
C LYS A 371 -16.97 6.13 0.18
N LEU A 372 -17.22 6.51 -1.07
CA LEU A 372 -17.99 5.77 -2.06
C LEU A 372 -17.07 5.49 -3.24
N THR A 373 -16.95 4.24 -3.68
CA THR A 373 -16.01 3.85 -4.74
C THR A 373 -16.64 2.83 -5.67
N GLY A 374 -16.79 3.15 -6.95
CA GLY A 374 -17.51 2.31 -7.91
C GLY A 374 -18.94 2.02 -7.49
N CYS A 375 -19.60 2.99 -6.86
CA CYS A 375 -20.98 2.87 -6.41
C CYS A 375 -21.93 3.46 -7.44
N LEU A 376 -23.01 2.73 -7.75
CA LEU A 376 -24.08 3.19 -8.62
C LEU A 376 -25.15 3.90 -7.81
N VAL A 377 -25.63 5.06 -8.24
CA VAL A 377 -26.68 5.80 -7.54
C VAL A 377 -27.93 5.79 -8.40
N GLU A 378 -29.00 5.14 -7.94
CA GLU A 378 -30.23 4.96 -8.75
C GLU A 378 -31.35 5.92 -8.37
N SER A 379 -31.60 6.09 -7.06
CA SER A 379 -32.58 7.01 -6.51
C SER A 379 -32.12 7.50 -5.15
N PHE A 380 -32.05 8.83 -5.00
CA PHE A 380 -31.78 9.51 -3.74
C PHE A 380 -32.68 10.75 -3.51
N MET A 381 -33.68 10.97 -4.37
CA MET A 381 -34.53 12.18 -4.31
C MET A 381 -35.36 12.24 -3.02
N ALA A 382 -35.65 11.09 -2.41
CA ALA A 382 -36.35 10.99 -1.13
C ALA A 382 -35.39 10.77 0.06
N SER A 383 -34.08 10.71 -0.19
CA SER A 383 -33.10 10.39 0.83
C SER A 383 -32.91 11.54 1.83
N PRO A 384 -32.69 11.22 3.12
CA PRO A 384 -32.39 12.24 4.12
C PRO A 384 -31.04 12.90 3.86
N GLN A 385 -30.93 14.19 4.20
CA GLN A 385 -29.64 14.88 4.20
C GLN A 385 -28.69 14.29 5.24
N LEU A 386 -27.45 14.04 4.83
CA LEU A 386 -26.36 13.51 5.63
C LEU A 386 -25.55 14.63 6.28
N VAL A 387 -26.24 15.47 7.06
CA VAL A 387 -25.71 16.70 7.68
C VAL A 387 -24.50 16.51 8.62
N ARG A 388 -24.19 15.28 9.01
CA ARG A 388 -23.07 14.95 9.93
C ARG A 388 -21.77 14.66 9.19
N VAL A 389 -21.86 14.25 7.93
CA VAL A 389 -20.70 13.91 7.09
C VAL A 389 -19.97 15.19 6.73
N GLN A 390 -18.69 15.24 7.10
CA GLN A 390 -17.79 16.37 6.88
C GLN A 390 -16.75 16.06 5.79
N ASN A 391 -16.37 14.79 5.64
CA ASN A 391 -15.43 14.34 4.63
C ASN A 391 -16.14 13.38 3.68
N LEU A 392 -16.24 13.76 2.42
CA LEU A 392 -16.84 12.97 1.36
C LEU A 392 -15.77 12.64 0.33
N ALA A 393 -15.60 11.35 0.04
CA ALA A 393 -14.80 10.87 -1.07
C ALA A 393 -15.68 10.03 -2.00
N VAL A 394 -15.79 10.42 -3.26
CA VAL A 394 -16.52 9.70 -4.31
C VAL A 394 -15.53 9.37 -5.42
N GLN A 395 -15.47 8.09 -5.78
CA GLN A 395 -14.66 7.60 -6.88
C GLN A 395 -15.55 6.79 -7.82
N VAL A 396 -15.68 7.22 -9.06
CA VAL A 396 -16.53 6.60 -10.08
C VAL A 396 -15.68 5.63 -10.91
N LEU A 397 -16.11 4.38 -11.11
CA LEU A 397 -15.34 3.30 -11.73
C LEU A 397 -16.09 2.64 -12.91
N GLY A 398 -16.26 3.34 -14.03
CA GLY A 398 -16.77 2.72 -15.26
C GLY A 398 -17.71 3.63 -16.05
N GLU A 399 -18.06 3.24 -17.28
CA GLU A 399 -18.95 4.01 -18.17
C GLU A 399 -20.43 3.94 -17.73
N GLU A 400 -20.81 2.89 -17.00
CA GLU A 400 -22.16 2.68 -16.48
C GLU A 400 -22.36 3.28 -15.08
N ASP A 401 -21.28 3.79 -14.47
CA ASP A 401 -21.33 4.39 -13.14
C ASP A 401 -21.86 5.83 -13.21
N LEU A 402 -23.19 5.96 -13.31
CA LEU A 402 -23.91 7.23 -13.23
C LEU A 402 -23.91 7.78 -11.79
N CYS A 403 -22.73 8.04 -11.22
CA CYS A 403 -22.63 8.75 -9.95
C CYS A 403 -22.80 10.24 -10.23
N THR A 404 -24.05 10.71 -10.37
CA THR A 404 -24.32 12.12 -10.67
C THR A 404 -23.77 13.02 -9.57
N TRP A 405 -23.20 14.17 -9.94
CA TRP A 405 -22.77 15.22 -9.01
C TRP A 405 -23.89 15.62 -8.03
N GLU A 406 -25.14 15.36 -8.40
CA GLU A 406 -26.32 15.57 -7.59
C GLU A 406 -26.29 14.84 -6.24
N ILE A 407 -25.51 13.76 -6.10
CA ILE A 407 -25.30 13.12 -4.81
C ILE A 407 -24.72 14.10 -3.78
N LEU A 408 -23.96 15.11 -4.22
CA LEU A 408 -23.40 16.14 -3.35
C LEU A 408 -24.49 16.93 -2.60
N THR A 409 -25.71 17.02 -3.15
CA THR A 409 -26.85 17.71 -2.51
C THR A 409 -27.28 17.05 -1.20
N LEU A 410 -26.92 15.78 -0.98
CA LEU A 410 -27.15 15.08 0.28
C LEU A 410 -26.22 15.55 1.41
N PHE A 411 -25.15 16.30 1.12
CA PHE A 411 -24.07 16.59 2.07
C PHE A 411 -23.89 18.10 2.32
N PRO A 412 -24.89 18.80 2.89
CA PRO A 412 -24.87 20.26 3.00
C PRO A 412 -23.76 20.82 3.89
N ASN A 413 -23.27 20.05 4.88
CA ASN A 413 -22.26 20.48 5.84
C ASN A 413 -20.86 19.91 5.55
N VAL A 414 -20.62 19.48 4.31
CA VAL A 414 -19.34 18.91 3.92
C VAL A 414 -18.24 19.97 3.97
N VAL A 415 -17.10 19.58 4.53
CA VAL A 415 -15.91 20.41 4.70
C VAL A 415 -14.85 20.04 3.66
N ASN A 416 -14.78 18.76 3.31
CA ASN A 416 -13.85 18.20 2.35
C ASN A 416 -14.59 17.32 1.34
N ILE A 417 -14.50 17.69 0.06
CA ILE A 417 -15.03 16.91 -1.07
C ILE A 417 -13.85 16.42 -1.90
N SER A 418 -13.80 15.12 -2.15
CA SER A 418 -12.90 14.49 -3.10
C SER A 418 -13.72 13.69 -4.11
N PHE A 419 -13.81 14.16 -5.35
CA PHE A 419 -14.59 13.54 -6.42
C PHE A 419 -13.65 13.15 -7.56
N PHE A 420 -13.53 11.86 -7.87
CA PHE A 420 -12.62 11.34 -8.88
C PHE A 420 -13.37 10.45 -9.86
N ASP A 421 -13.45 10.88 -11.12
CA ASP A 421 -14.14 10.12 -12.14
C ASP A 421 -13.16 9.31 -12.99
N THR A 422 -13.14 7.98 -12.91
CA THR A 422 -12.31 7.17 -13.82
C THR A 422 -13.06 6.68 -15.04
N SER A 423 -14.34 7.04 -15.18
CA SER A 423 -15.13 6.78 -16.38
C SER A 423 -14.55 7.50 -17.59
N ARG A 424 -14.85 6.97 -18.78
CA ARG A 424 -14.59 7.69 -20.04
C ARG A 424 -15.69 8.70 -20.36
N SER A 425 -16.75 8.75 -19.54
CA SER A 425 -17.89 9.61 -19.80
C SER A 425 -17.54 11.06 -19.48
N MET A 426 -17.99 11.99 -20.32
CA MET A 426 -17.91 13.40 -19.98
C MET A 426 -19.09 13.68 -19.05
N MET A 427 -18.87 13.62 -17.74
CA MET A 427 -19.90 14.00 -16.78
C MET A 427 -20.14 15.51 -16.85
N GLU A 428 -21.39 15.92 -16.97
CA GLU A 428 -21.85 17.31 -16.83
C GLU A 428 -22.21 17.61 -15.37
N LEU A 429 -21.97 18.84 -14.92
CA LEU A 429 -22.41 19.33 -13.61
C LEU A 429 -23.91 19.65 -13.70
N SER A 430 -24.73 19.03 -12.84
CA SER A 430 -26.18 19.30 -12.78
C SER A 430 -26.45 20.68 -12.15
N ASP A 431 -27.46 21.38 -12.67
CA ASP A 431 -27.95 22.67 -12.14
C ASP A 431 -28.28 22.60 -10.64
N SER A 432 -28.72 21.45 -10.15
CA SER A 432 -29.05 21.27 -8.72
C SER A 432 -27.82 21.43 -7.81
N VAL A 433 -26.64 21.07 -8.32
CA VAL A 433 -25.38 21.14 -7.59
C VAL A 433 -24.83 22.55 -7.60
N THR A 434 -24.97 23.26 -8.72
CA THR A 434 -24.56 24.67 -8.80
C THR A 434 -25.42 25.57 -7.92
N LEU A 435 -26.68 25.18 -7.64
CA LEU A 435 -27.57 25.86 -6.70
C LEU A 435 -27.35 25.50 -5.22
N SER A 436 -26.60 24.43 -4.94
CA SER A 436 -26.37 23.97 -3.56
C SER A 436 -25.32 24.83 -2.85
N ARG A 437 -25.62 25.33 -1.65
CA ARG A 437 -24.69 26.15 -0.87
C ARG A 437 -23.83 25.29 0.05
N PHE A 438 -22.55 25.14 -0.27
CA PHE A 438 -21.57 24.42 0.54
C PHE A 438 -20.81 25.39 1.46
N VAL A 439 -21.53 25.93 2.44
CA VAL A 439 -21.06 27.02 3.33
C VAL A 439 -19.75 26.68 4.06
N HIS A 440 -19.56 25.41 4.41
CA HIS A 440 -18.41 24.93 5.18
C HIS A 440 -17.28 24.32 4.34
N LEU A 441 -17.40 24.34 3.01
CA LEU A 441 -16.42 23.71 2.13
C LEU A 441 -15.09 24.47 2.20
N THR A 442 -14.06 23.77 2.69
CA THR A 442 -12.69 24.30 2.78
C THR A 442 -11.73 23.56 1.86
N ARG A 443 -12.04 22.32 1.48
CA ARG A 443 -11.18 21.48 0.63
C ARG A 443 -11.99 20.86 -0.50
N LEU A 444 -11.57 21.13 -1.73
CA LEU A 444 -12.19 20.59 -2.94
C LEU A 444 -11.13 19.90 -3.79
N SER A 445 -11.34 18.63 -4.12
CA SER A 445 -10.49 17.86 -5.01
C SER A 445 -11.32 17.21 -6.10
N LEU A 446 -11.09 17.58 -7.34
CA LEU A 446 -11.76 17.06 -8.52
C LEU A 446 -10.74 16.38 -9.43
N GLY A 447 -10.99 15.12 -9.75
CA GLY A 447 -10.10 14.28 -10.53
C GLY A 447 -10.70 13.81 -11.84
N ASN A 448 -9.90 13.86 -12.91
CA ASN A 448 -10.25 13.47 -14.29
C ASN A 448 -11.45 14.25 -14.87
N VAL A 449 -11.53 15.54 -14.54
CA VAL A 449 -12.53 16.47 -15.03
C VAL A 449 -12.39 16.63 -16.56
N ALA A 450 -13.50 16.63 -17.29
CA ALA A 450 -13.48 16.99 -18.71
C ALA A 450 -13.19 18.49 -18.89
N GLY A 451 -12.38 18.87 -19.88
CA GLY A 451 -12.10 20.30 -20.13
C GLY A 451 -13.38 21.11 -20.44
N ALA A 452 -14.40 20.48 -21.02
CA ALA A 452 -15.67 21.11 -21.36
C ALA A 452 -16.48 21.61 -20.15
N ILE A 453 -16.33 20.99 -18.98
CA ILE A 453 -17.06 21.39 -17.75
C ILE A 453 -16.33 22.45 -16.93
N PHE A 454 -15.26 23.02 -17.47
CA PHE A 454 -14.54 24.11 -16.83
C PHE A 454 -15.44 25.30 -16.47
N PRO A 455 -16.33 25.79 -17.36
CA PRO A 455 -17.25 26.88 -17.03
C PRO A 455 -18.18 26.54 -15.86
N ASP A 456 -18.61 25.28 -15.78
CA ASP A 456 -19.49 24.82 -14.70
C ASP A 456 -18.77 24.80 -13.35
N ILE A 457 -17.47 24.49 -13.33
CA ILE A 457 -16.64 24.59 -12.12
C ILE A 457 -16.52 26.04 -11.66
N ILE A 458 -16.31 26.98 -12.57
CA ILE A 458 -16.29 28.42 -12.23
C ILE A 458 -17.63 28.83 -11.64
N HIS A 459 -18.72 28.47 -12.32
CA HIS A 459 -20.07 28.77 -11.88
C HIS A 459 -20.37 28.15 -10.50
N PHE A 460 -19.94 26.91 -10.28
CA PHE A 460 -20.01 26.24 -8.99
C PHE A 460 -19.26 27.01 -7.90
N LEU A 461 -17.99 27.35 -8.12
CA LEU A 461 -17.19 28.07 -7.11
C LEU A 461 -17.82 29.41 -6.74
N HIS A 462 -18.33 30.13 -7.74
CA HIS A 462 -19.01 31.42 -7.57
C HIS A 462 -20.24 31.36 -6.66
N HIS A 463 -21.07 30.31 -6.80
CA HIS A 463 -22.35 30.22 -6.11
C HIS A 463 -22.31 29.43 -4.80
N THR A 464 -21.34 28.52 -4.65
CA THR A 464 -21.37 27.53 -3.58
C THR A 464 -20.55 27.91 -2.35
N THR A 465 -19.70 28.93 -2.41
CA THR A 465 -18.72 29.19 -1.36
C THR A 465 -18.83 30.59 -0.73
N GLU A 466 -18.87 30.64 0.60
CA GLU A 466 -18.71 31.89 1.37
C GLU A 466 -17.22 32.29 1.50
N TYR A 467 -16.43 32.14 0.43
CA TYR A 467 -14.99 32.43 0.40
C TYR A 467 -14.15 31.71 1.48
N HIS A 468 -14.47 30.45 1.79
CA HIS A 468 -13.76 29.65 2.82
C HIS A 468 -12.78 28.60 2.26
N LEU A 469 -12.71 28.45 0.93
CA LEU A 469 -11.83 27.46 0.31
C LEU A 469 -10.35 27.74 0.62
N THR A 470 -9.65 26.73 1.12
CA THR A 470 -8.21 26.79 1.43
C THR A 470 -7.42 25.81 0.56
N HIS A 471 -8.04 24.72 0.11
CA HIS A 471 -7.38 23.68 -0.69
C HIS A 471 -8.20 23.40 -1.95
N LEU A 472 -7.56 23.51 -3.11
CA LEU A 472 -8.16 23.16 -4.39
C LEU A 472 -7.22 22.27 -5.19
N LYS A 473 -7.75 21.13 -5.63
CA LYS A 473 -7.08 20.21 -6.55
C LYS A 473 -7.96 19.96 -7.75
N LEU A 474 -7.46 20.27 -8.94
CA LEU A 474 -8.13 20.00 -10.20
C LEU A 474 -7.21 19.14 -11.07
N ILE A 475 -7.71 17.99 -11.52
CA ILE A 475 -7.02 17.16 -12.51
C ILE A 475 -7.94 17.03 -13.71
N PHE A 476 -7.52 17.54 -14.86
CA PHE A 476 -8.27 17.45 -16.11
C PHE A 476 -7.85 16.23 -16.94
N THR A 477 -8.78 15.69 -17.73
CA THR A 477 -8.50 14.68 -18.76
C THR A 477 -7.91 15.32 -20.02
N HIS A 478 -8.44 16.47 -20.39
CA HIS A 478 -7.99 17.27 -21.53
C HIS A 478 -7.27 18.51 -21.02
N PRO A 479 -6.12 18.87 -21.59
CA PRO A 479 -5.43 20.09 -21.18
C PRO A 479 -6.32 21.33 -21.33
N VAL A 480 -6.24 22.23 -20.37
CA VAL A 480 -6.95 23.51 -20.32
C VAL A 480 -5.95 24.62 -20.63
N ASP A 481 -6.38 25.61 -21.42
CA ASP A 481 -5.52 26.73 -21.78
C ASP A 481 -5.25 27.68 -20.60
N ASP A 482 -4.17 28.45 -20.71
CA ASP A 482 -3.78 29.45 -19.71
C ASP A 482 -4.89 30.50 -19.48
N ALA A 483 -5.72 30.80 -20.50
CA ALA A 483 -6.76 31.82 -20.41
C ALA A 483 -7.92 31.40 -19.49
N ASN A 484 -8.34 30.14 -19.58
CA ASN A 484 -9.33 29.56 -18.69
C ASN A 484 -8.79 29.47 -17.25
N LEU A 485 -7.53 29.08 -17.07
CA LEU A 485 -6.91 29.10 -15.74
C LEU A 485 -6.86 30.51 -15.13
N ILE A 486 -6.61 31.55 -15.93
CA ILE A 486 -6.69 32.95 -15.46
C ILE A 486 -8.08 33.27 -14.90
N VAL A 487 -9.16 32.89 -15.60
CA VAL A 487 -10.54 33.08 -15.13
C VAL A 487 -10.79 32.37 -13.80
N LEU A 488 -10.28 31.13 -13.65
CA LEU A 488 -10.34 30.42 -12.38
C LEU A 488 -9.59 31.14 -11.25
N LEU A 489 -8.40 31.66 -11.53
CA LEU A 489 -7.58 32.34 -10.52
C LEU A 489 -8.22 33.64 -10.05
N ASP A 490 -8.91 34.35 -10.94
CA ASP A 490 -9.67 35.56 -10.58
C ASP A 490 -10.84 35.20 -9.66
N GLU A 491 -11.54 34.10 -9.92
CA GLU A 491 -12.62 33.61 -9.06
C GLU A 491 -12.11 33.13 -7.69
N LEU A 492 -10.90 32.57 -7.64
CA LEU A 492 -10.28 32.10 -6.40
C LEU A 492 -9.65 33.22 -5.57
N GLN A 493 -9.46 34.42 -6.12
CA GLN A 493 -8.78 35.53 -5.45
C GLN A 493 -9.38 35.88 -4.07
N PRO A 494 -10.71 35.86 -3.84
CA PRO A 494 -11.28 36.20 -2.55
C PRO A 494 -11.03 35.14 -1.46
N HIS A 495 -10.58 33.94 -1.84
CA HIS A 495 -10.41 32.81 -0.94
C HIS A 495 -9.06 32.80 -0.22
N PRO A 496 -9.00 32.30 1.03
CA PRO A 496 -7.75 32.12 1.78
C PRO A 496 -6.98 30.87 1.31
N MET A 497 -6.64 30.81 0.02
CA MET A 497 -5.99 29.65 -0.58
C MET A 497 -4.61 29.37 0.03
N GLU A 498 -4.43 28.15 0.53
CA GLU A 498 -3.19 27.63 1.10
C GLU A 498 -2.54 26.58 0.18
N ILE A 499 -3.34 25.76 -0.49
CA ILE A 499 -2.86 24.70 -1.39
C ILE A 499 -3.61 24.78 -2.73
N PHE A 500 -2.84 24.88 -3.81
CA PHE A 500 -3.38 24.86 -5.17
C PHE A 500 -2.67 23.80 -6.02
N ILE A 501 -3.44 22.84 -6.53
CA ILE A 501 -2.97 21.77 -7.40
C ILE A 501 -3.74 21.85 -8.71
N PHE A 502 -3.02 22.08 -9.80
CA PHE A 502 -3.59 22.13 -11.14
C PHE A 502 -2.85 21.19 -12.07
N ASP A 503 -3.54 20.13 -12.50
CA ASP A 503 -3.02 19.12 -13.40
C ASP A 503 -3.78 19.10 -14.72
N GLY A 504 -3.08 19.44 -15.81
CA GLY A 504 -3.65 19.56 -17.14
C GLY A 504 -3.55 20.96 -17.74
N LEU A 505 -2.45 21.67 -17.52
CA LEU A 505 -2.20 22.96 -18.18
C LEU A 505 -1.69 22.75 -19.61
N LEU A 506 -2.23 23.46 -20.61
CA LEU A 506 -1.85 23.26 -22.01
C LEU A 506 -0.58 24.02 -22.40
N GLU A 507 -0.56 25.35 -22.25
CA GLU A 507 0.57 26.18 -22.66
C GLU A 507 1.61 26.28 -21.55
N GLY A 508 1.23 26.72 -20.35
CA GLY A 508 2.16 26.89 -19.25
C GLY A 508 3.14 28.04 -19.46
N LYS A 509 2.68 29.18 -20.00
CA LYS A 509 3.55 30.36 -20.22
C LYS A 509 3.95 31.01 -18.89
N PRO A 510 5.11 31.66 -18.74
CA PRO A 510 5.52 32.29 -17.47
C PRO A 510 4.53 33.32 -16.92
N ALA A 511 3.72 33.94 -17.80
CA ALA A 511 2.65 34.84 -17.42
C ALA A 511 1.65 34.19 -16.44
N ILE A 512 1.41 32.88 -16.53
CA ILE A 512 0.49 32.17 -15.63
C ILE A 512 1.01 32.14 -14.21
N ILE A 513 2.31 31.92 -14.01
CA ILE A 513 2.94 31.94 -12.69
C ILE A 513 2.81 33.32 -12.06
N ARG A 514 3.04 34.37 -12.87
CA ARG A 514 2.83 35.76 -12.43
C ARG A 514 1.41 35.95 -11.91
N HIS A 515 0.42 35.45 -12.66
CA HIS A 515 -0.98 35.60 -12.32
C HIS A 515 -1.34 34.84 -11.04
N ILE A 516 -0.93 33.58 -10.92
CA ILE A 516 -1.12 32.77 -9.70
C ILE A 516 -0.54 33.49 -8.48
N SER A 517 0.70 33.98 -8.59
CA SER A 517 1.39 34.65 -7.48
C SER A 517 0.72 35.96 -7.04
N ARG A 518 -0.02 36.62 -7.94
CA ARG A 518 -0.79 37.84 -7.66
C ARG A 518 -2.15 37.55 -7.04
N CYS A 519 -2.87 36.57 -7.59
CA CYS A 519 -4.21 36.22 -7.11
C CYS A 519 -4.14 35.44 -5.79
N LEU A 520 -3.15 34.56 -5.63
CA LEU A 520 -3.01 33.64 -4.51
C LEU A 520 -1.64 33.79 -3.78
N PRO A 521 -1.29 34.99 -3.27
CA PRO A 521 0.03 35.22 -2.67
C PRO A 521 0.26 34.46 -1.35
N GLY A 522 -0.83 33.97 -0.74
CA GLY A 522 -0.82 33.23 0.53
C GLY A 522 -0.52 31.74 0.41
N LEU A 523 -0.33 31.20 -0.80
CA LEU A 523 -0.09 29.77 -1.01
C LEU A 523 1.12 29.27 -0.23
N THR A 524 0.92 28.14 0.45
CA THR A 524 1.95 27.34 1.10
C THR A 524 2.44 26.21 0.20
N SER A 525 1.55 25.70 -0.67
CA SER A 525 1.89 24.66 -1.64
C SER A 525 1.29 24.94 -3.02
N LEU A 526 2.11 24.76 -4.06
CA LEU A 526 1.73 24.94 -5.45
C LEU A 526 2.22 23.76 -6.28
N PHE A 527 1.31 23.15 -7.04
CA PHE A 527 1.59 22.02 -7.90
C PHE A 527 1.03 22.29 -9.27
N LEU A 528 1.90 22.31 -10.27
CA LEU A 528 1.52 22.63 -11.63
C LEU A 528 2.00 21.54 -12.57
N TYR A 529 1.07 20.97 -13.33
CA TYR A 529 1.39 19.92 -14.29
C TYR A 529 0.90 20.32 -15.68
N ARG A 530 1.86 20.48 -16.59
CA ARG A 530 1.60 20.75 -18.01
C ARG A 530 1.33 19.45 -18.76
N ARG A 531 0.44 19.47 -19.74
CA ARG A 531 0.13 18.35 -20.61
C ARG A 531 -0.03 18.83 -22.05
N GLU A 532 0.71 18.21 -22.96
CA GLU A 532 0.61 18.45 -24.42
C GLU A 532 -0.49 17.62 -25.06
N SER A 533 -0.84 16.48 -24.44
CA SER A 533 -1.86 15.58 -24.98
C SER A 533 -2.50 14.70 -23.92
N GLN A 534 -3.66 14.14 -24.24
CA GLN A 534 -4.33 13.13 -23.43
C GLN A 534 -3.45 11.88 -23.21
N ARG A 535 -2.57 11.55 -24.15
CA ARG A 535 -1.65 10.41 -24.01
C ARG A 535 -0.69 10.59 -22.83
N GLN A 536 -0.25 11.83 -22.58
CA GLN A 536 0.63 12.14 -21.44
C GLN A 536 -0.05 11.93 -20.08
N GLN A 537 -1.39 11.99 -20.00
CA GLN A 537 -2.14 11.59 -18.79
C GLN A 537 -1.89 10.12 -18.43
N LYS A 538 -1.77 9.25 -19.44
CA LYS A 538 -1.58 7.80 -19.26
C LYS A 538 -0.12 7.44 -19.08
N THR A 539 0.78 8.10 -19.79
CA THR A 539 2.22 7.79 -19.73
C THR A 539 2.92 8.46 -18.55
N GLN A 540 2.30 9.48 -17.93
CA GLN A 540 2.72 10.06 -16.64
C GLN A 540 4.18 10.54 -16.63
N VAL A 541 4.68 10.95 -17.79
CA VAL A 541 6.06 11.39 -18.02
C VAL A 541 6.18 12.89 -17.75
N THR A 542 7.38 13.34 -17.41
CA THR A 542 7.76 14.75 -17.50
C THR A 542 7.37 15.36 -18.84
N CYS A 543 7.01 16.64 -18.82
CA CYS A 543 6.63 17.42 -19.99
C CYS A 543 7.71 18.48 -20.27
N SER A 544 7.94 18.78 -21.55
CA SER A 544 8.75 19.93 -21.94
C SER A 544 7.97 21.20 -21.66
N TRP A 545 8.42 22.06 -20.75
CA TRP A 545 7.79 23.38 -20.58
C TRP A 545 8.26 24.35 -21.67
N PRO A 546 7.46 25.37 -22.04
CA PRO A 546 7.80 26.30 -23.12
C PRO A 546 9.17 26.97 -22.99
N LEU A 547 9.59 27.20 -21.75
CA LEU A 547 10.83 27.88 -21.41
C LEU A 547 11.55 27.07 -20.31
N PRO A 548 12.86 27.29 -20.10
CA PRO A 548 13.59 26.61 -19.05
C PRO A 548 13.23 27.15 -17.65
N PRO A 549 13.45 26.35 -16.58
CA PRO A 549 13.12 26.70 -15.19
C PRO A 549 13.55 28.09 -14.72
N PHE A 550 14.75 28.53 -15.13
CA PHE A 550 15.30 29.82 -14.72
C PHE A 550 14.53 31.02 -15.29
N GLU A 551 13.79 30.84 -16.38
CA GLU A 551 12.91 31.90 -16.89
C GLU A 551 11.58 31.96 -16.11
N TYR A 552 11.15 30.88 -15.47
CA TYR A 552 9.96 30.86 -14.62
C TYR A 552 10.22 31.39 -13.21
N ALA A 553 11.38 31.09 -12.64
CA ALA A 553 11.67 31.37 -11.24
C ALA A 553 11.47 32.84 -10.80
N PRO A 554 11.83 33.88 -11.59
CA PRO A 554 11.59 35.26 -11.20
C PRO A 554 10.11 35.59 -10.91
N TYR A 555 9.20 34.87 -11.55
CA TYR A 555 7.76 35.05 -11.41
C TYR A 555 7.21 34.49 -10.09
N PHE A 556 7.98 33.68 -9.37
CA PHE A 556 7.60 33.17 -8.05
C PHE A 556 7.95 34.13 -6.90
N SER A 557 8.64 35.24 -7.18
CA SER A 557 9.11 36.19 -6.15
C SER A 557 8.00 36.82 -5.30
N LEU A 558 6.74 36.80 -5.76
CA LEU A 558 5.61 37.32 -5.00
C LEU A 558 5.05 36.32 -3.97
N PHE A 559 5.45 35.05 -4.03
CA PHE A 559 5.04 34.08 -3.02
C PHE A 559 5.82 34.26 -1.72
N SER A 560 5.15 34.76 -0.69
CA SER A 560 5.77 35.02 0.62
C SER A 560 5.74 33.80 1.56
N LYS A 561 4.87 32.82 1.29
CA LYS A 561 4.61 31.67 2.17
C LYS A 561 4.80 30.31 1.50
N LEU A 562 5.19 30.28 0.22
CA LEU A 562 5.29 29.04 -0.53
C LEU A 562 6.47 28.21 -0.01
N ARG A 563 6.14 27.12 0.67
CA ARG A 563 7.10 26.16 1.25
C ARG A 563 7.34 24.99 0.31
N TYR A 564 6.37 24.73 -0.56
CA TYR A 564 6.29 23.50 -1.30
C TYR A 564 5.93 23.73 -2.76
N PHE A 565 6.77 23.26 -3.68
CA PHE A 565 6.54 23.40 -5.10
C PHE A 565 6.78 22.08 -5.83
N GLU A 566 5.80 21.65 -6.63
CA GLU A 566 5.96 20.50 -7.52
C GLU A 566 5.67 20.86 -8.97
N TRP A 567 6.46 20.25 -9.85
CA TRP A 567 6.45 20.56 -11.27
C TRP A 567 6.78 19.33 -12.12
N ASN A 568 6.05 19.04 -13.20
CA ASN A 568 6.41 17.95 -14.12
C ASN A 568 7.40 18.39 -15.23
N CYS A 569 8.41 19.18 -14.89
CA CYS A 569 9.40 19.63 -15.87
C CYS A 569 10.36 18.51 -16.26
N ALA A 570 10.62 18.32 -17.56
CA ALA A 570 11.63 17.37 -18.03
C ALA A 570 13.03 17.80 -17.61
N LEU A 571 13.74 16.97 -16.84
CA LEU A 571 15.06 17.30 -16.27
C LEU A 571 16.19 17.42 -17.30
N ASN A 572 15.91 17.18 -18.59
CA ASN A 572 16.89 17.28 -19.69
C ASN A 572 17.09 18.74 -20.12
N PHE A 573 17.54 19.61 -19.21
CA PHE A 573 18.01 20.94 -19.59
C PHE A 573 19.49 20.84 -19.91
N GLY A 574 19.86 21.06 -21.17
CA GLY A 574 21.27 21.30 -21.51
C GLY A 574 21.78 22.47 -20.66
N VAL A 575 22.95 22.30 -20.04
CA VAL A 575 23.63 23.35 -19.26
C VAL A 575 23.70 24.60 -20.12
N THR A 576 22.91 25.64 -19.80
CA THR A 576 22.94 26.89 -20.56
C THR A 576 24.05 27.79 -20.00
N SER A 577 24.58 28.67 -20.84
CA SER A 577 25.57 29.69 -20.47
C SER A 577 25.07 30.69 -19.42
N TRP A 578 23.78 30.72 -19.08
CA TRP A 578 23.28 31.48 -17.93
C TRP A 578 23.69 30.85 -16.60
N SER A 579 23.74 29.52 -16.52
CA SER A 579 24.28 28.83 -15.33
C SER A 579 25.68 29.36 -15.02
N ILE A 580 26.52 29.49 -16.06
CA ILE A 580 27.88 30.05 -15.99
C ILE A 580 27.86 31.50 -15.48
N LEU A 581 26.98 32.36 -15.97
CA LEU A 581 26.91 33.76 -15.52
C LEU A 581 26.42 33.92 -14.06
N VAL A 582 25.61 32.99 -13.55
CA VAL A 582 25.26 32.89 -12.12
C VAL A 582 26.45 32.37 -11.31
N PHE A 583 27.25 31.46 -11.86
CA PHE A 583 28.50 30.97 -11.25
C PHE A 583 29.66 31.98 -11.28
N GLU A 584 29.69 32.89 -12.25
CA GLU A 584 30.77 33.87 -12.47
C GLU A 584 30.64 35.15 -11.62
N GLY A 585 29.61 35.28 -10.78
CA GLY A 585 29.53 36.36 -9.79
C GLY A 585 29.46 37.75 -10.41
N ASN A 586 28.71 37.93 -11.49
CA ASN A 586 28.60 39.23 -12.14
C ASN A 586 27.66 40.14 -11.31
N ASP A 587 28.24 41.08 -10.57
CA ASP A 587 27.57 42.08 -9.71
C ASP A 587 26.56 43.01 -10.44
N ASN A 588 26.37 42.85 -11.75
CA ASN A 588 25.50 43.68 -12.58
C ASN A 588 24.14 43.05 -12.97
N CYS A 589 23.77 41.90 -12.40
CA CYS A 589 22.51 41.23 -12.71
C CYS A 589 21.34 41.69 -11.80
N GLY A 590 20.86 42.92 -12.00
CA GLY A 590 19.56 43.39 -11.45
C GLY A 590 19.44 43.49 -9.92
N PRO A 591 18.31 43.98 -9.37
CA PRO A 591 18.23 44.55 -8.03
C PRO A 591 18.31 43.56 -6.84
N CYS A 592 18.57 42.27 -7.08
CA CYS A 592 18.53 41.24 -6.05
C CYS A 592 19.91 40.62 -5.86
N GLY A 593 20.87 41.43 -5.39
CA GLY A 593 22.19 40.97 -4.99
C GLY A 593 22.11 40.11 -3.72
N ALA A 594 22.24 38.80 -3.88
CA ALA A 594 22.59 37.88 -2.79
C ALA A 594 23.91 37.19 -3.16
N PRO A 595 24.97 37.26 -2.32
CA PRO A 595 26.28 36.72 -2.64
C PRO A 595 26.28 35.20 -2.42
N TYR A 596 26.38 34.42 -3.49
CA TYR A 596 26.61 32.97 -3.40
C TYR A 596 28.12 32.69 -3.29
N LYS A 597 28.55 32.08 -2.18
CA LYS A 597 29.90 31.52 -2.02
C LYS A 597 30.03 30.24 -2.85
N ILE A 598 31.10 30.18 -3.63
CA ILE A 598 31.52 29.10 -4.53
C ILE A 598 31.50 27.73 -3.81
N TRP A 599 30.72 26.80 -4.34
CA TRP A 599 30.72 25.39 -3.94
C TRP A 599 31.98 24.73 -4.49
N LYS A 600 32.89 24.32 -3.60
CA LYS A 600 34.00 23.43 -3.96
C LYS A 600 33.53 21.99 -3.81
N SER A 601 32.90 21.45 -4.85
CA SER A 601 32.88 20.00 -5.03
C SER A 601 34.31 19.56 -5.34
N LYS A 602 34.86 18.64 -4.53
CA LYS A 602 36.04 17.87 -4.89
C LYS A 602 35.48 16.61 -5.52
N ASP A 603 35.34 16.59 -6.83
CA ASP A 603 35.37 15.42 -7.72
C ASP A 603 34.93 15.91 -9.11
N ASP A 604 35.89 15.93 -10.05
CA ASP A 604 35.77 16.52 -11.39
C ASP A 604 35.13 15.53 -12.40
N ASP A 605 33.97 14.98 -12.07
CA ASP A 605 33.06 14.38 -13.06
C ASP A 605 31.67 14.98 -12.81
N PRO A 606 31.04 15.66 -13.80
CA PRO A 606 29.67 16.15 -13.66
C PRO A 606 28.72 14.95 -13.70
N ASP A 607 28.56 14.29 -12.55
CA ASP A 607 27.55 13.28 -12.34
C ASP A 607 26.16 13.88 -12.65
N ASP A 608 25.25 13.04 -13.16
CA ASP A 608 23.83 13.36 -13.46
C ASP A 608 23.06 14.03 -12.30
N ASP A 609 23.65 14.07 -11.10
CA ASP A 609 23.12 14.72 -9.91
C ASP A 609 23.33 16.24 -9.89
N ASP A 610 24.37 16.79 -10.54
CA ASP A 610 24.63 18.24 -10.54
C ASP A 610 23.53 19.04 -11.26
N SER A 611 23.08 18.54 -12.42
CA SER A 611 22.00 19.18 -13.21
C SER A 611 20.64 19.17 -12.48
N LYS A 612 20.45 18.19 -11.60
CA LYS A 612 19.28 17.98 -10.76
C LYS A 612 19.25 18.96 -9.59
N HIS A 613 20.40 19.15 -8.93
CA HIS A 613 20.56 20.15 -7.87
C HIS A 613 20.37 21.59 -8.37
N MET A 614 20.74 21.88 -9.63
CA MET A 614 20.54 23.20 -10.25
C MET A 614 19.07 23.63 -10.32
N LEU A 615 18.12 22.70 -10.46
CA LEU A 615 16.71 23.08 -10.53
C LEU A 615 16.21 23.68 -9.21
N ALA A 616 16.50 23.00 -8.11
CA ALA A 616 16.08 23.43 -6.77
C ALA A 616 16.73 24.77 -6.38
N SER A 617 18.00 25.00 -6.76
CA SER A 617 18.69 26.25 -6.45
C SER A 617 18.07 27.47 -7.14
N VAL A 618 17.61 27.32 -8.38
CA VAL A 618 16.96 28.41 -9.12
C VAL A 618 15.70 28.86 -8.39
N PHE A 619 14.81 27.95 -7.98
CA PHE A 619 13.61 28.34 -7.23
C PHE A 619 13.92 28.82 -5.82
N ALA A 620 14.90 28.21 -5.14
CA ALA A 620 15.35 28.65 -3.82
C ALA A 620 15.92 30.08 -3.83
N ALA A 621 16.43 30.59 -4.94
CA ALA A 621 16.90 31.98 -5.05
C ALA A 621 15.74 32.99 -5.03
N TYR A 622 14.58 32.65 -5.60
CA TYR A 622 13.45 33.57 -5.75
C TYR A 622 12.34 33.37 -4.71
N ILE A 623 12.32 32.25 -4.00
CA ILE A 623 11.24 31.89 -3.05
C ILE A 623 11.84 31.70 -1.65
N PRO A 624 11.90 32.75 -0.81
CA PRO A 624 12.59 32.68 0.47
C PRO A 624 12.03 31.62 1.43
N SER A 625 10.72 31.36 1.36
CA SER A 625 10.03 30.39 2.23
C SER A 625 10.15 28.93 1.78
N LEU A 626 10.77 28.66 0.62
CA LEU A 626 10.77 27.33 0.01
C LEU A 626 11.57 26.31 0.82
N GLU A 627 10.94 25.19 1.14
CA GLU A 627 11.49 24.07 1.91
C GLU A 627 11.60 22.79 1.08
N THR A 628 10.76 22.61 0.06
CA THR A 628 10.84 21.43 -0.82
C THR A 628 10.47 21.78 -2.26
N VAL A 629 11.28 21.27 -3.19
CA VAL A 629 10.98 21.26 -4.62
C VAL A 629 10.92 19.80 -5.08
N THR A 630 9.86 19.47 -5.81
CA THR A 630 9.65 18.12 -6.33
C THR A 630 9.49 18.19 -7.84
N VAL A 631 10.13 17.27 -8.54
CA VAL A 631 9.83 16.98 -9.94
C VAL A 631 9.18 15.62 -10.02
N GLY A 632 7.95 15.60 -10.51
CA GLY A 632 7.13 14.40 -10.56
C GLY A 632 5.91 14.62 -11.43
N SER A 633 5.17 13.54 -11.66
CA SER A 633 3.78 13.64 -12.05
C SER A 633 2.98 13.22 -10.83
N GLY A 634 2.04 14.05 -10.36
CA GLY A 634 1.32 13.89 -9.09
C GLY A 634 0.44 12.63 -8.93
N ARG A 635 0.72 11.57 -9.69
CA ARG A 635 0.17 10.21 -9.61
C ARG A 635 1.25 9.11 -9.48
N ILE A 636 2.48 9.35 -9.94
CA ILE A 636 3.62 8.42 -9.76
C ILE A 636 4.46 8.94 -8.59
N SER A 637 5.25 8.04 -8.00
CA SER A 637 6.47 8.41 -7.28
C SER A 637 7.17 9.62 -7.92
N PRO A 638 7.54 10.65 -7.14
CA PRO A 638 8.31 11.76 -7.67
C PRO A 638 9.60 11.25 -8.31
N LEU A 639 10.01 11.84 -9.43
CA LEU A 639 11.25 11.47 -10.11
C LEU A 639 12.47 11.96 -9.33
N ALA A 640 12.34 13.14 -8.74
CA ALA A 640 13.35 13.72 -7.88
C ALA A 640 12.70 14.70 -6.90
N SER A 641 13.29 14.87 -5.73
CA SER A 641 12.87 15.88 -4.76
C SER A 641 14.06 16.37 -3.96
N TRP A 642 14.01 17.64 -3.57
CA TRP A 642 15.07 18.28 -2.81
C TRP A 642 14.49 19.00 -1.60
N SER A 643 15.14 18.83 -0.45
CA SER A 643 14.90 19.63 0.75
C SER A 643 15.81 20.84 0.73
N ILE A 644 15.25 22.00 1.06
CA ILE A 644 15.95 23.28 1.13
C ILE A 644 15.90 23.74 2.58
N ALA A 645 17.08 23.93 3.17
CA ALA A 645 17.21 24.52 4.49
C ALA A 645 18.04 25.81 4.41
N ARG A 646 17.63 26.81 5.19
CA ARG A 646 18.31 28.10 5.27
C ARG A 646 18.83 28.29 6.69
N SER A 647 20.14 28.43 6.82
CA SER A 647 20.80 28.84 8.07
C SER A 647 21.50 30.17 7.80
N GLY A 648 21.62 31.08 8.78
CA GLY A 648 21.87 32.52 8.58
C GLY A 648 22.95 32.98 7.58
N GLU A 649 23.88 32.13 7.15
CA GLU A 649 24.90 32.45 6.13
C GLU A 649 24.79 31.66 4.80
N GLY A 650 23.81 30.77 4.61
CA GLY A 650 23.72 29.96 3.40
C GLY A 650 22.44 29.15 3.21
N VAL A 651 22.27 28.66 1.98
CA VAL A 651 21.18 27.77 1.55
C VAL A 651 21.78 26.39 1.30
N THR A 652 21.29 25.37 2.01
CA THR A 652 21.67 23.97 1.82
C THR A 652 20.54 23.25 1.08
N ILE A 653 20.89 22.55 0.00
CA ILE A 653 19.95 21.81 -0.83
C ILE A 653 20.38 20.35 -0.84
N GLU A 654 19.52 19.46 -0.34
CA GLU A 654 19.79 18.03 -0.22
C GLU A 654 18.75 17.24 -1.00
N ALA A 655 19.18 16.27 -1.82
CA ALA A 655 18.27 15.36 -2.48
C ALA A 655 17.58 14.47 -1.42
N ILE A 656 16.26 14.34 -1.49
CA ILE A 656 15.49 13.50 -0.59
C ILE A 656 15.48 12.08 -1.18
N PRO A 657 15.97 11.06 -0.43
CA PRO A 657 15.92 9.68 -0.91
C PRO A 657 14.48 9.23 -1.16
N MET A 658 14.25 8.49 -2.25
CA MET A 658 12.93 7.93 -2.62
C MET A 658 12.26 7.16 -1.48
N SER A 659 13.05 6.47 -0.64
CA SER A 659 12.56 5.74 0.53
C SER A 659 11.96 6.62 1.62
N ARG A 660 12.31 7.90 1.69
CA ARG A 660 11.79 8.87 2.67
C ARG A 660 10.62 9.69 2.13
N LEU A 661 10.54 9.85 0.81
CA LEU A 661 9.54 10.68 0.12
C LEU A 661 8.09 10.30 0.44
N TYR A 662 7.79 9.01 0.50
CA TYR A 662 6.45 8.50 0.83
C TYR A 662 5.95 8.94 2.23
N SER A 663 6.86 9.08 3.20
CA SER A 663 6.50 9.41 4.58
C SER A 663 6.38 10.91 4.85
N SER A 664 7.15 11.75 4.14
CA SER A 664 7.19 13.20 4.35
C SER A 664 6.33 13.99 3.34
N VAL A 665 6.15 13.47 2.11
CA VAL A 665 5.57 14.22 0.98
C VAL A 665 4.18 13.72 0.52
N GLN A 666 3.60 12.65 1.07
CA GLN A 666 2.19 12.27 0.79
C GLN A 666 1.23 12.56 1.95
N GLY A 667 1.67 12.43 3.20
CA GLY A 667 0.83 12.61 4.39
C GLY A 667 0.28 14.02 4.63
N ILE A 668 0.97 15.06 4.15
CA ILE A 668 0.52 16.48 4.26
C ILE A 668 -0.39 16.88 3.07
N TRP A 669 -0.50 16.05 2.01
CA TRP A 669 -0.65 16.57 0.64
C TRP A 669 -1.85 16.05 -0.16
N ASN A 670 -2.37 14.87 0.16
CA ASN A 670 -3.36 14.23 -0.70
C ASN A 670 -4.43 13.50 0.14
N PRO A 671 -5.61 14.10 0.39
CA PRO A 671 -6.67 13.47 1.18
C PRO A 671 -7.09 12.10 0.63
N THR A 672 -6.93 11.85 -0.67
CA THR A 672 -7.35 10.62 -1.34
C THR A 672 -6.33 9.48 -1.31
N GLU A 673 -5.04 9.76 -1.10
CA GLU A 673 -3.97 8.75 -1.16
C GLU A 673 -3.56 8.18 0.21
N SER A 674 -4.19 8.60 1.30
CA SER A 674 -4.12 7.84 2.57
C SER A 674 -4.69 6.42 2.46
N GLY A 675 -5.21 6.04 1.29
CA GLY A 675 -5.49 4.67 0.87
C GLY A 675 -4.58 4.17 -0.26
N ALA A 676 -3.27 4.48 -0.25
CA ALA A 676 -2.27 3.75 -1.03
C ALA A 676 -2.33 2.26 -0.67
N GLY A 677 -3.21 1.59 -1.39
CA GLY A 677 -3.63 0.21 -1.25
C GLY A 677 -4.66 -0.14 -2.35
N ILE A 678 -4.65 0.55 -3.49
CA ILE A 678 -5.38 0.16 -4.70
C ILE A 678 -4.45 -0.51 -5.73
N GLU A 679 -3.17 -0.68 -5.42
CA GLU A 679 -2.33 -1.59 -6.21
C GLU A 679 -2.27 -2.96 -5.55
N THR A 680 -3.01 -3.90 -6.14
CA THR A 680 -3.07 -5.36 -5.87
C THR A 680 -3.73 -5.79 -4.55
N TRP A 681 -5.06 -5.93 -4.58
CA TRP A 681 -5.81 -6.84 -3.71
C TRP A 681 -6.38 -7.97 -4.52
#